data_AF-A0A7W9QA50-F1
#
_entry.id   AF-A0A7W9QA50-F1
#
_cell.length_a   1.000
_cell.length_b   1.000
_cell.length_c   1.000
_cell.angle_alpha   90.00
_cell.angle_beta   90.00
_cell.angle_gamma   90.00
#
_symmetry.space_group_name_H-M   'P 1'
#
loop_
_entity.id
_entity.type
_entity.pdbx_description
1 polymer ?
#
loop_
_entity_poly.entity_id
_entity_poly.type
_entity_poly.pdbx_seq_one_letter_code
_entity_poly.pdbx_strand_id
1 'polypeptide(L)'
;MLCASLFAAWLVLHKAAKRCRYVLRRYGLLLGNLHTTHAGHGSVHRASVIQSVFSAVAVILFAAAVLDPYGNMSTSMLGLGALDIILLQALPPAAVISYFRRRRERRWQVVIAPALGALGLITTSLLVVSNFDVLTGTTEPVITALQWLLLLVGGPGVALASWLRSARPDRYARLGGASVPTPPPTAPPNAPAGDPSGQPRPSSAATPARPGNRAVKGPATMARDAETHADIPFGPEDTPWQKTFSGLRVGGGRPYGTPPSSDPRAAYTGVPEVPHHKVQLPPTGLDAEQYTEAEALFRSHIDAQTRNFAGYQVTSALDYEERLGHYLNRHLNNVGDPYQSSSYTLNSKVLERAVLDYFASLWHAKWPHNPEDPESYWGYVLTMGSSEGNLYGLWNARDYLSGKLLRTHHRKPGKVTFEQALRGGGPHAFHPVAFFSEDTHYSLTKAVRALDIDTFHTLGSTCYPDENPLAPGTPWPREVPSGDHGAIDIDQLAVLVRFFASRGHPVLVSLNYGSTFKGAYDDVEAVACTVRSICAEYNLDNRRVYRGCGENSDYDERSGYWLHVDGALGAGYAPYLEMARDAGMVEHAPPTFDFRISDVHSLTMSGHKWMGTPWACGVFMTRTGLQMAPPKSSEYIGAADTTFAGSRNGFSSLLMWDYLAHHSYDDQAWLAAECDGLAAYMHEQLLVLQEQLGQGLWVARSPQSLTVRFRQPHADIVRRYSLSSETVYVDGTARTYVHLYAMRHLTRQRVDELIGELRQPGAFPLASSAKTTTGGGASGSTDRTGG
;
A
#
# COMPACT_ATOMS: atom_id res chain seq x y z
N MET A 1 -16.73 -18.94 -14.16
CA MET A 1 -16.49 -18.67 -12.72
C MET A 1 -16.62 -19.90 -11.83
N LEU A 2 -17.62 -20.78 -12.02
CA LEU A 2 -17.84 -21.97 -11.17
C LEU A 2 -16.64 -22.93 -11.10
N CYS A 3 -15.97 -23.21 -12.23
CA CYS A 3 -14.81 -24.12 -12.25
C CYS A 3 -13.61 -23.56 -11.48
N ALA A 4 -13.37 -22.25 -11.56
CA ALA A 4 -12.28 -21.59 -10.85
C ALA A 4 -12.54 -21.50 -9.34
N SER A 5 -13.79 -21.23 -8.93
CA SER A 5 -14.18 -21.22 -7.52
C SER A 5 -14.17 -22.62 -6.91
N LEU A 6 -14.64 -23.64 -7.64
CA LEU A 6 -14.52 -25.04 -7.24
C LEU A 6 -13.05 -25.44 -7.08
N PHE A 7 -12.19 -25.14 -8.06
CA PHE A 7 -10.76 -25.45 -7.97
C PHE A 7 -10.09 -24.80 -6.74
N ALA A 8 -10.39 -23.53 -6.47
CA ALA A 8 -9.89 -22.81 -5.29
C ALA A 8 -10.40 -23.44 -3.97
N ALA A 9 -11.69 -23.77 -3.88
CA ALA A 9 -12.28 -24.42 -2.71
C ALA A 9 -11.63 -25.80 -2.45
N TRP A 10 -11.43 -26.59 -3.50
CA TRP A 10 -10.76 -27.89 -3.42
C TRP A 10 -9.31 -27.78 -2.96
N LEU A 11 -8.55 -26.78 -3.44
CA LEU A 11 -7.18 -26.51 -2.98
C LEU A 11 -7.11 -26.14 -1.50
N VAL A 12 -8.08 -25.35 -1.01
CA VAL A 12 -8.16 -24.95 0.40
C VAL A 12 -8.50 -26.17 1.27
N LEU A 13 -9.48 -26.99 0.87
CA LEU A 13 -9.85 -28.23 1.57
C LEU A 13 -8.68 -29.22 1.62
N HIS A 14 -7.92 -29.36 0.53
CA HIS A 14 -6.72 -30.20 0.47
C HIS A 14 -5.64 -29.73 1.46
N LYS A 15 -5.46 -28.41 1.62
CA LYS A 15 -4.52 -27.82 2.60
C LYS A 15 -5.00 -28.02 4.04
N ALA A 16 -6.30 -27.83 4.31
CA ALA A 16 -6.88 -28.03 5.64
C ALA A 16 -6.80 -29.49 6.09
N ALA A 17 -7.15 -30.45 5.23
CA ALA A 17 -7.10 -31.88 5.53
C ALA A 17 -5.68 -32.39 5.83
N LYS A 18 -4.65 -31.83 5.17
CA LYS A 18 -3.23 -32.10 5.47
C LYS A 18 -2.85 -31.63 6.88
N ARG A 19 -3.32 -30.45 7.28
CA ARG A 19 -3.05 -29.87 8.60
C ARG A 19 -3.74 -30.66 9.72
N CYS A 20 -4.99 -31.08 9.54
CA CYS A 20 -5.70 -31.91 10.53
C CYS A 20 -5.01 -33.27 10.75
N ARG A 21 -4.56 -33.94 9.69
CA ARG A 21 -3.80 -35.20 9.80
C ARG A 21 -2.44 -35.04 10.48
N TYR A 22 -1.75 -33.93 10.23
CA TYR A 22 -0.53 -33.59 10.94
C TYR A 22 -0.77 -33.40 12.45
N VAL A 23 -1.84 -32.68 12.82
CA VAL A 23 -2.22 -32.41 14.22
C VAL A 23 -2.67 -33.68 14.95
N LEU A 24 -3.54 -34.50 14.35
CA LEU A 24 -4.02 -35.77 14.94
C LEU A 24 -2.88 -36.73 15.27
N ARG A 25 -1.76 -36.65 14.52
CA ARG A 25 -0.57 -37.44 14.78
C ARG A 25 0.36 -36.86 15.84
N ARG A 26 0.40 -35.54 16.06
CA ARG A 26 1.12 -34.93 17.20
C ARG A 26 0.62 -35.48 18.55
N TYR A 27 -0.64 -35.92 18.58
CA TYR A 27 -1.26 -36.59 19.72
C TYR A 27 -1.21 -38.15 19.65
N GLY A 28 -0.55 -38.69 18.61
CA GLY A 28 -0.27 -40.11 18.41
C GLY A 28 -1.47 -40.98 18.03
N LEU A 29 -2.50 -40.39 17.39
CA LEU A 29 -3.77 -41.07 17.07
C LEU A 29 -3.80 -41.77 15.69
N LEU A 30 -2.71 -41.71 14.91
CA LEU A 30 -2.63 -42.33 13.57
C LEU A 30 -1.54 -43.42 13.51
N LEU A 31 -1.84 -44.54 12.85
CA LEU A 31 -0.92 -45.68 12.62
C LEU A 31 0.09 -45.38 11.48
N GLY A 32 1.36 -45.78 11.63
CA GLY A 32 2.38 -45.84 10.55
C GLY A 32 3.27 -44.58 10.31
N ASN A 33 4.27 -44.64 9.41
CA ASN A 33 5.35 -43.63 9.19
C ASN A 33 5.03 -42.42 8.27
N LEU A 34 3.78 -41.98 8.25
CA LEU A 34 3.25 -40.83 7.48
C LEU A 34 3.69 -39.41 7.92
N HIS A 35 4.65 -39.26 8.85
CA HIS A 35 5.14 -37.96 9.38
C HIS A 35 6.36 -37.42 8.64
N THR A 36 6.92 -38.19 7.71
CA THR A 36 8.13 -37.80 7.00
C THR A 36 7.84 -36.58 6.15
N THR A 37 8.22 -35.42 6.67
CA THR A 37 8.37 -34.21 5.87
C THR A 37 9.45 -34.49 4.84
N HIS A 38 9.24 -34.01 3.62
CA HIS A 38 10.25 -34.13 2.59
C HIS A 38 11.52 -33.45 3.11
N ALA A 39 12.63 -34.20 3.17
CA ALA A 39 13.86 -33.76 3.84
C ALA A 39 14.38 -32.40 3.32
N GLY A 40 14.11 -32.07 2.05
CA GLY A 40 14.48 -30.78 1.45
C GLY A 40 13.39 -29.69 1.40
N HIS A 41 12.10 -30.00 1.55
CA HIS A 41 11.02 -29.02 1.33
C HIS A 41 10.12 -28.79 2.56
N GLY A 42 10.32 -29.55 3.65
CA GLY A 42 9.48 -29.49 4.84
C GLY A 42 8.02 -29.90 4.61
N SER A 43 7.65 -30.32 3.39
CA SER A 43 6.28 -30.62 3.01
C SER A 43 5.86 -32.03 3.44
N VAL A 44 4.64 -32.18 3.94
CA VAL A 44 4.07 -33.47 4.38
C VAL A 44 3.59 -34.27 3.15
N HIS A 45 4.54 -34.63 2.28
CA HIS A 45 4.27 -35.19 0.95
C HIS A 45 3.41 -36.45 1.00
N ARG A 46 3.63 -37.37 1.95
CA ARG A 46 2.83 -38.60 2.11
C ARG A 46 1.36 -38.33 2.44
N ALA A 47 1.08 -37.33 3.29
CA ALA A 47 -0.30 -36.93 3.59
C ALA A 47 -1.00 -36.31 2.38
N SER A 48 -0.24 -35.59 1.54
CA SER A 48 -0.75 -35.06 0.28
C SER A 48 -1.08 -36.17 -0.71
N VAL A 49 -0.20 -37.16 -0.86
CA VAL A 49 -0.43 -38.32 -1.75
C VAL A 49 -1.66 -39.10 -1.31
N ILE A 50 -1.80 -39.41 -0.02
CA ILE A 50 -2.98 -40.15 0.47
C ILE A 50 -4.28 -39.39 0.22
N GLN A 51 -4.30 -38.08 0.44
CA GLN A 51 -5.51 -37.28 0.14
C GLN A 51 -5.80 -37.26 -1.37
N SER A 52 -4.79 -37.12 -2.21
CA SER A 52 -4.96 -37.15 -3.66
C SER A 52 -5.45 -38.52 -4.15
N VAL A 53 -4.95 -39.62 -3.58
CA VAL A 53 -5.44 -40.98 -3.86
C VAL A 53 -6.89 -41.14 -3.40
N PHE A 54 -7.24 -40.66 -2.20
CA PHE A 54 -8.62 -40.71 -1.70
C PHE A 54 -9.59 -39.95 -2.60
N SER A 55 -9.23 -38.72 -3.01
CA SER A 55 -10.02 -37.93 -3.95
C SER A 55 -10.14 -38.60 -5.32
N ALA A 56 -9.06 -39.22 -5.83
CA ALA A 56 -9.10 -39.96 -7.08
C ALA A 56 -10.01 -41.19 -7.00
N VAL A 57 -9.95 -41.96 -5.90
CA VAL A 57 -10.82 -43.11 -5.67
C VAL A 57 -12.28 -42.68 -5.59
N ALA A 58 -12.59 -41.59 -4.88
CA ALA A 58 -13.96 -41.06 -4.83
C ALA A 58 -14.48 -40.70 -6.24
N VAL A 59 -13.68 -39.99 -7.05
CA VAL A 59 -14.05 -39.65 -8.44
C VAL A 59 -14.24 -40.91 -9.29
N ILE A 60 -13.35 -41.91 -9.16
CA ILE A 60 -13.45 -43.18 -9.90
C ILE A 60 -14.72 -43.95 -9.51
N LEU A 61 -15.10 -43.97 -8.23
CA LEU A 61 -16.32 -44.65 -7.78
C LEU A 61 -17.59 -43.99 -8.33
N PHE A 62 -17.66 -42.66 -8.36
CA PHE A 62 -18.78 -41.94 -8.98
C PHE A 62 -18.80 -42.13 -10.51
N ALA A 63 -17.64 -42.16 -11.16
CA ALA A 63 -17.53 -42.43 -12.58
C ALA A 63 -17.93 -43.88 -12.95
N ALA A 64 -17.52 -44.86 -12.15
CA ALA A 64 -17.87 -46.27 -12.35
C ALA A 64 -19.37 -46.54 -12.14
N ALA A 65 -20.02 -45.74 -11.29
CA ALA A 65 -21.47 -45.78 -11.09
C ALA A 65 -22.27 -45.04 -12.19
N VAL A 66 -21.60 -44.47 -13.20
CA VAL A 66 -22.22 -43.70 -14.31
C VAL A 66 -23.07 -42.52 -13.78
N LEU A 67 -22.64 -41.93 -12.66
CA LEU A 67 -23.33 -40.78 -12.05
C LEU A 67 -22.75 -39.46 -12.58
N ASP A 68 -23.61 -38.47 -12.83
CA ASP A 68 -23.17 -37.16 -13.32
C ASP A 68 -22.21 -36.47 -12.32
N PRO A 69 -20.98 -36.10 -12.74
CA PRO A 69 -20.00 -35.49 -11.83
C PRO A 69 -20.42 -34.13 -11.26
N TYR A 70 -21.27 -33.39 -11.96
CA TYR A 70 -21.73 -32.06 -11.55
C TYR A 70 -23.05 -32.14 -10.79
N GLY A 71 -24.03 -32.88 -11.31
CA GLY A 71 -25.37 -33.03 -10.77
C GLY A 71 -25.49 -33.99 -9.59
N ASN A 72 -24.60 -34.98 -9.48
CA ASN A 72 -24.63 -35.97 -8.38
C ASN A 72 -23.43 -35.85 -7.45
N MET A 73 -22.18 -35.87 -7.95
CA MET A 73 -21.01 -35.85 -7.06
C MET A 73 -20.87 -34.50 -6.34
N SER A 74 -21.00 -33.39 -7.05
CA SER A 74 -20.79 -32.06 -6.45
C SER A 74 -21.91 -31.68 -5.47
N THR A 75 -23.17 -31.95 -5.81
CA THR A 75 -24.35 -31.71 -4.95
C THR A 75 -24.34 -32.61 -3.71
N SER A 76 -24.01 -33.90 -3.85
CA SER A 76 -23.93 -34.84 -2.72
C SER A 76 -22.81 -34.50 -1.75
N MET A 77 -21.63 -34.12 -2.25
CA MET A 77 -20.51 -33.71 -1.40
C MET A 77 -20.78 -32.38 -0.70
N LEU A 78 -21.47 -31.45 -1.35
CA LEU A 78 -21.90 -30.19 -0.75
C LEU A 78 -22.95 -30.43 0.35
N GLY A 79 -23.94 -31.28 0.08
CA GLY A 79 -24.96 -31.67 1.06
C GLY A 79 -24.37 -32.39 2.28
N LEU A 80 -23.44 -33.33 2.04
CA LEU A 80 -22.71 -34.02 3.11
C LEU A 80 -21.85 -33.05 3.95
N GLY A 81 -21.15 -32.12 3.29
CA GLY A 81 -20.35 -31.10 3.97
C GLY A 81 -21.18 -30.10 4.78
N ALA A 82 -22.35 -29.70 4.27
CA ALA A 82 -23.27 -28.84 5.00
C ALA A 82 -23.80 -29.53 6.27
N LEU A 83 -24.19 -30.81 6.16
CA LEU A 83 -24.61 -31.61 7.30
C LEU A 83 -23.48 -31.78 8.34
N ASP A 84 -22.25 -32.06 7.90
CA ASP A 84 -21.07 -32.17 8.79
C ASP A 84 -20.82 -30.88 9.57
N ILE A 85 -20.89 -29.73 8.91
CA ILE A 85 -20.70 -28.41 9.56
C ILE A 85 -21.79 -28.16 10.60
N ILE A 86 -23.06 -28.42 10.28
CA ILE A 86 -24.18 -28.20 11.20
C ILE A 86 -24.03 -29.12 12.43
N LEU A 87 -23.68 -30.39 12.22
CA LEU A 87 -23.43 -31.34 13.31
C LEU A 87 -22.25 -30.91 14.18
N LEU A 88 -21.16 -30.43 13.56
CA LEU A 88 -19.99 -29.92 14.28
C LEU A 88 -20.33 -28.65 15.09
N GLN A 89 -21.18 -27.77 14.54
CA GLN A 89 -21.68 -26.56 15.22
C GLN A 89 -22.65 -26.87 16.37
N ALA A 90 -23.31 -28.04 16.35
CA ALA A 90 -24.20 -28.46 17.43
C ALA A 90 -23.45 -28.90 18.71
N LEU A 91 -22.16 -29.24 18.61
CA LEU A 91 -21.35 -29.71 19.75
C LEU A 91 -20.92 -28.59 20.73
N PRO A 92 -20.43 -27.40 20.27
CA PRO A 92 -20.02 -26.32 21.17
C PRO A 92 -21.09 -25.82 22.14
N PRO A 93 -22.37 -25.61 21.75
CA PRO A 93 -23.40 -25.18 22.70
C PRO A 93 -23.57 -26.16 23.87
N ALA A 94 -23.52 -27.47 23.61
CA ALA A 94 -23.56 -28.51 24.64
C ALA A 94 -22.32 -28.49 25.54
N ALA A 95 -21.14 -28.23 24.97
CA ALA A 95 -19.89 -28.09 25.72
C ALA A 95 -19.88 -26.85 26.62
N VAL A 96 -20.41 -25.71 26.14
CA VAL A 96 -20.56 -24.46 26.91
C VAL A 96 -21.46 -24.70 28.13
N ILE A 97 -22.63 -25.32 27.93
CA ILE A 97 -23.55 -25.65 29.02
C ILE A 97 -22.86 -26.54 30.06
N SER A 98 -22.14 -27.58 29.61
CA SER A 98 -21.42 -28.52 30.50
C SER A 98 -20.29 -27.85 31.29
N TYR A 99 -19.48 -27.02 30.63
CA TYR A 99 -18.33 -26.34 31.23
C TYR A 99 -18.75 -25.33 32.32
N PHE A 100 -19.79 -24.55 32.06
CA PHE A 100 -20.25 -23.53 32.98
C PHE A 100 -21.33 -24.00 33.96
N ARG A 101 -21.79 -25.26 33.89
CA ARG A 101 -22.75 -25.86 34.84
C ARG A 101 -22.28 -25.79 36.30
N ARG A 102 -20.98 -25.60 36.54
CA ARG A 102 -20.35 -25.52 37.86
C ARG A 102 -19.82 -24.11 38.22
N ARG A 103 -20.11 -23.08 37.41
CA ARG A 103 -19.63 -21.70 37.61
C ARG A 103 -20.80 -20.72 37.72
N ARG A 104 -20.67 -19.69 38.56
CA ARG A 104 -21.72 -18.67 38.77
C ARG A 104 -21.62 -17.58 37.71
N GLU A 105 -22.26 -17.80 36.56
CA GLU A 105 -22.39 -16.84 35.45
C GLU A 105 -23.85 -16.57 35.08
N ARG A 106 -24.12 -15.54 34.27
CA ARG A 106 -25.49 -15.16 33.87
C ARG A 106 -26.18 -16.26 33.06
N ARG A 107 -27.33 -16.74 33.55
CA ARG A 107 -28.08 -17.88 32.99
C ARG A 107 -28.48 -17.73 31.51
N TRP A 108 -28.74 -16.50 31.06
CA TRP A 108 -29.11 -16.23 29.67
C TRP A 108 -28.00 -16.62 28.68
N GLN A 109 -26.77 -16.14 28.90
CA GLN A 109 -25.63 -16.30 28.00
C GLN A 109 -25.05 -17.71 28.02
N VAL A 110 -25.26 -18.43 29.12
CA VAL A 110 -24.52 -19.66 29.43
C VAL A 110 -25.41 -20.91 29.37
N VAL A 111 -26.72 -20.76 29.57
CA VAL A 111 -27.66 -21.89 29.57
C VAL A 111 -28.75 -21.68 28.53
N ILE A 112 -29.48 -20.56 28.57
CA ILE A 112 -30.68 -20.38 27.75
C ILE A 112 -30.33 -20.20 26.27
N ALA A 113 -29.47 -19.25 25.93
CA ALA A 113 -29.09 -19.00 24.54
C ALA A 113 -28.34 -20.20 23.90
N PRO A 114 -27.38 -20.86 24.59
CA PRO A 114 -26.78 -22.09 24.07
C PRO A 114 -27.78 -23.25 23.95
N ALA A 115 -28.76 -23.40 24.86
CA ALA A 115 -29.77 -24.46 24.76
C ALA A 115 -30.71 -24.24 23.57
N LEU A 116 -31.13 -22.99 23.33
CA LEU A 116 -31.94 -22.65 22.16
C LEU A 116 -31.15 -22.86 20.86
N GLY A 117 -29.86 -22.48 20.84
CA GLY A 117 -28.97 -22.74 19.71
C GLY A 117 -28.77 -24.24 19.45
N ALA A 118 -28.54 -25.03 20.50
CA ALA A 118 -28.43 -26.49 20.40
C ALA A 118 -29.73 -27.11 19.85
N LEU A 119 -30.89 -26.69 20.38
CA LEU A 119 -32.18 -27.16 19.92
C LEU A 119 -32.38 -26.84 18.43
N GLY A 120 -32.13 -25.60 18.01
CA GLY A 120 -32.24 -25.19 16.61
C GLY A 120 -31.32 -25.98 15.68
N LEU A 121 -30.07 -26.21 16.07
CA LEU A 121 -29.10 -26.98 15.27
C LEU A 121 -29.45 -28.48 15.22
N ILE A 122 -29.96 -29.06 16.31
CA ILE A 122 -30.44 -30.44 16.33
C ILE A 122 -31.67 -30.59 15.43
N THR A 123 -32.66 -29.70 15.55
CA THR A 123 -33.84 -29.69 14.69
C THR A 123 -33.46 -29.53 13.22
N THR A 124 -32.52 -28.63 12.91
CA THR A 124 -32.01 -28.44 11.55
C THR A 124 -31.33 -29.71 11.04
N SER A 125 -30.51 -30.36 11.86
CA SER A 125 -29.84 -31.62 11.49
C SER A 125 -30.86 -32.71 11.18
N LEU A 126 -31.90 -32.86 12.00
CA LEU A 126 -32.98 -33.83 11.78
C LEU A 126 -33.76 -33.54 10.49
N LEU A 127 -34.04 -32.27 10.21
CA LEU A 127 -34.71 -31.84 8.98
C LEU A 127 -33.84 -32.12 7.75
N VAL A 128 -32.53 -31.84 7.82
CA VAL A 128 -31.60 -32.14 6.73
C VAL A 128 -31.49 -33.63 6.47
N VAL A 129 -31.42 -34.46 7.53
CA VAL A 129 -31.34 -35.92 7.38
C VAL A 129 -32.63 -36.51 6.81
N SER A 130 -33.79 -36.01 7.26
CA SER A 130 -35.10 -36.47 6.77
C SER A 130 -35.43 -35.99 5.37
N ASN A 131 -34.80 -34.92 4.89
CA ASN A 131 -35.01 -34.33 3.56
C ASN A 131 -33.69 -34.24 2.76
N PHE A 132 -32.81 -35.23 2.93
CA PHE A 132 -31.48 -35.20 2.32
C PHE A 132 -31.52 -35.30 0.79
N ASP A 133 -32.54 -35.96 0.26
CA ASP A 133 -32.88 -36.01 -1.16
C ASP A 133 -33.21 -34.62 -1.73
N VAL A 134 -33.96 -33.80 -0.99
CA VAL A 134 -34.24 -32.39 -1.35
C VAL A 134 -32.96 -31.56 -1.36
N LEU A 135 -32.05 -31.80 -0.40
CA LEU A 135 -30.78 -31.06 -0.31
C LEU A 135 -29.79 -31.45 -1.42
N THR A 136 -29.77 -32.71 -1.82
CA THR A 136 -28.86 -33.23 -2.84
C THR A 136 -29.46 -33.19 -4.25
N GLY A 137 -30.76 -32.97 -4.38
CA GLY A 137 -31.49 -32.90 -5.65
C GLY A 137 -31.62 -34.25 -6.35
N THR A 138 -31.45 -35.35 -5.62
CA THR A 138 -31.46 -36.72 -6.17
C THR A 138 -32.10 -37.71 -5.20
N THR A 139 -32.83 -38.67 -5.73
CA THR A 139 -33.47 -39.75 -4.98
C THR A 139 -32.65 -41.06 -5.02
N GLU A 140 -31.46 -41.02 -5.59
CA GLU A 140 -30.59 -42.19 -5.73
C GLU A 140 -30.24 -42.80 -4.35
N PRO A 141 -30.60 -44.06 -4.08
CA PRO A 141 -30.44 -44.66 -2.74
C PRO A 141 -29.00 -44.67 -2.23
N VAL A 142 -28.03 -44.81 -3.14
CA VAL A 142 -26.59 -44.79 -2.82
C VAL A 142 -26.17 -43.42 -2.28
N ILE A 143 -26.70 -42.34 -2.87
CA ILE A 143 -26.40 -40.96 -2.46
C ILE A 143 -27.12 -40.62 -1.16
N THR A 144 -28.38 -41.03 -1.01
CA THR A 144 -29.12 -40.81 0.23
C THR A 144 -28.51 -41.59 1.41
N ALA A 145 -27.79 -42.67 1.14
CA ALA A 145 -27.05 -43.42 2.15
C ALA A 145 -25.73 -42.74 2.58
N LEU A 146 -25.16 -41.81 1.79
CA LEU A 146 -23.88 -41.16 2.11
C LEU A 146 -23.92 -40.38 3.42
N GLN A 147 -25.06 -39.82 3.83
CA GLN A 147 -25.19 -39.10 5.10
C GLN A 147 -24.83 -39.98 6.32
N TRP A 148 -25.07 -41.29 6.24
CA TRP A 148 -24.72 -42.24 7.30
C TRP A 148 -23.22 -42.46 7.44
N LEU A 149 -22.42 -42.08 6.43
CA LEU A 149 -20.97 -42.09 6.50
C LEU A 149 -20.45 -41.21 7.65
N LEU A 150 -21.15 -40.12 7.97
CA LEU A 150 -20.78 -39.24 9.10
C LEU A 150 -20.88 -39.97 10.44
N LEU A 151 -21.91 -40.81 10.63
CA LEU A 151 -22.01 -41.66 11.82
C LEU A 151 -20.97 -42.78 11.82
N LEU A 152 -20.70 -43.37 10.65
CA LEU A 152 -19.73 -44.45 10.50
C LEU A 152 -18.29 -43.98 10.74
N VAL A 153 -17.97 -42.72 10.45
CA VAL A 153 -16.65 -42.12 10.72
C VAL A 153 -16.58 -41.46 12.10
N GLY A 154 -17.62 -40.73 12.49
CA GLY A 154 -17.70 -40.03 13.78
C GLY A 154 -17.84 -40.97 14.97
N GLY A 155 -18.60 -42.06 14.83
CA GLY A 155 -18.83 -43.05 15.87
C GLY A 155 -17.54 -43.68 16.42
N PRO A 156 -16.66 -44.24 15.56
CA PRO A 156 -15.34 -44.73 15.97
C PRO A 156 -14.47 -43.65 16.62
N GLY A 157 -14.58 -42.39 16.19
CA GLY A 157 -13.88 -41.26 16.80
C GLY A 157 -14.33 -41.00 18.24
N VAL A 158 -15.64 -41.01 18.50
CA VAL A 158 -16.22 -40.87 19.84
C VAL A 158 -15.89 -42.08 20.71
N ALA A 159 -15.93 -43.29 20.15
CA ALA A 159 -15.56 -44.51 20.84
C ALA A 159 -14.07 -44.50 21.24
N LEU A 160 -13.18 -44.10 20.33
CA LEU A 160 -11.75 -43.95 20.60
C LEU A 160 -11.49 -42.86 21.66
N ALA A 161 -12.17 -41.72 21.58
CA ALA A 161 -12.06 -40.65 22.58
C ALA A 161 -12.53 -41.13 23.97
N SER A 162 -13.64 -41.87 24.02
CA SER A 162 -14.18 -42.43 25.27
C SER A 162 -13.29 -43.52 25.86
N TRP A 163 -12.72 -44.38 25.01
CA TRP A 163 -11.73 -45.39 25.42
C TRP A 163 -10.41 -44.75 25.88
N LEU A 164 -9.92 -43.72 25.19
CA LEU A 164 -8.72 -43.00 25.63
C LEU A 164 -8.93 -42.31 26.98
N ARG A 165 -10.14 -41.79 27.22
CA ARG A 165 -10.51 -41.17 28.50
C ARG A 165 -10.46 -42.16 29.67
N SER A 166 -10.79 -43.44 29.45
CA SER A 166 -10.77 -44.47 30.49
C SER A 166 -9.46 -45.25 30.56
N ALA A 167 -8.87 -45.63 29.44
CA ALA A 167 -7.70 -46.51 29.36
C ALA A 167 -6.34 -45.79 29.32
N ARG A 168 -6.28 -44.54 28.85
CA ARG A 168 -5.03 -43.74 28.77
C ARG A 168 -5.29 -42.24 29.05
N PRO A 169 -5.67 -41.88 30.29
CA PRO A 169 -6.09 -40.52 30.65
C PRO A 169 -5.01 -39.46 30.37
N ASP A 170 -3.72 -39.78 30.53
CA ASP A 170 -2.61 -38.85 30.22
C ASP A 170 -2.49 -38.48 28.75
N ARG A 171 -2.91 -39.38 27.84
CA ARG A 171 -2.96 -39.11 26.40
C ARG A 171 -4.21 -38.32 26.05
N TYR A 172 -5.33 -38.62 26.70
CA TYR A 172 -6.57 -37.89 26.54
C TYR A 172 -6.45 -36.43 27.04
N ALA A 173 -5.82 -36.19 28.18
CA ALA A 173 -5.59 -34.85 28.73
C ALA A 173 -4.68 -33.97 27.87
N ARG A 174 -3.80 -34.59 27.06
CA ARG A 174 -2.97 -33.87 26.08
C ARG A 174 -3.76 -33.43 24.85
N LEU A 175 -4.91 -34.05 24.54
CA LEU A 175 -5.78 -33.63 23.43
C LEU A 175 -6.42 -32.28 23.76
N GLY A 176 -6.01 -31.22 23.04
CA GLY A 176 -6.55 -29.86 23.21
C GLY A 176 -5.73 -28.94 24.13
N GLY A 177 -4.63 -29.42 24.72
CA GLY A 177 -3.70 -28.55 25.45
C GLY A 177 -2.84 -27.73 24.47
N ALA A 178 -2.92 -26.39 24.55
CA ALA A 178 -1.85 -25.54 24.03
C ALA A 178 -0.62 -25.78 24.91
N SER A 179 0.42 -26.42 24.37
CA SER A 179 1.68 -26.55 25.07
C SER A 179 2.24 -25.16 25.35
N VAL A 180 2.27 -24.74 26.62
CA VAL A 180 3.14 -23.66 27.07
C VAL A 180 4.56 -24.05 26.64
N PRO A 181 5.30 -23.22 25.90
CA PRO A 181 6.71 -23.50 25.61
C PRO A 181 7.43 -23.58 26.96
N THR A 182 7.98 -24.74 27.29
CA THR A 182 8.91 -24.82 28.43
C THR A 182 10.10 -23.92 28.10
N PRO A 183 10.42 -22.90 28.91
CA PRO A 183 11.63 -22.14 28.69
C PRO A 183 12.84 -23.10 28.75
N PRO A 184 13.89 -22.86 27.95
CA PRO A 184 15.10 -23.67 28.04
C PRO A 184 15.64 -23.61 29.49
N PRO A 185 16.21 -24.71 30.01
CA PRO A 185 16.72 -24.72 31.38
C PRO A 185 17.76 -23.60 31.54
N THR A 186 17.47 -22.68 32.46
CA THR A 186 18.41 -21.66 32.92
C THR A 186 19.65 -22.35 33.48
N ALA A 187 20.82 -21.99 32.96
CA ALA A 187 22.10 -22.43 33.52
C ALA A 187 22.18 -22.01 35.01
N PRO A 188 22.64 -22.89 35.91
CA PRO A 188 22.77 -22.54 37.32
C PRO A 188 23.83 -21.44 37.51
N PRO A 189 23.59 -20.46 38.39
CA PRO A 189 24.58 -19.45 38.71
C PRO A 189 25.67 -20.09 39.58
N ASN A 190 26.93 -19.80 39.22
CA ASN A 190 28.18 -20.18 39.89
C ASN A 190 28.70 -21.60 39.62
N ALA A 191 29.62 -21.69 38.65
CA ALA A 191 30.77 -22.59 38.72
C ALA A 191 32.00 -21.87 38.11
N PRO A 192 33.21 -22.05 38.69
CA PRO A 192 34.35 -21.17 38.42
C PRO A 192 35.06 -21.49 37.10
N ALA A 193 35.78 -20.49 36.57
CA ALA A 193 36.60 -20.58 35.36
C ALA A 193 37.60 -21.73 35.42
N GLY A 194 37.61 -22.58 34.38
CA GLY A 194 38.54 -23.69 34.21
C GLY A 194 39.11 -23.75 32.79
N ASP A 195 40.40 -23.39 32.70
CA ASP A 195 41.50 -23.79 31.79
C ASP A 195 41.20 -24.37 30.37
N PRO A 196 41.74 -23.78 29.29
CA PRO A 196 41.61 -24.29 27.92
C PRO A 196 42.73 -25.29 27.58
N SER A 197 42.52 -26.59 27.79
CA SER A 197 43.27 -27.62 27.07
C SER A 197 42.55 -28.98 27.09
N GLY A 198 42.30 -29.55 25.90
CA GLY A 198 41.81 -30.93 25.81
C GLY A 198 41.04 -31.27 24.53
N GLN A 199 41.74 -31.72 23.50
CA GLN A 199 41.15 -32.53 22.41
C GLN A 199 40.51 -33.81 22.96
N PRO A 200 39.51 -34.39 22.27
CA PRO A 200 39.76 -35.74 21.74
C PRO A 200 39.05 -36.12 20.42
N ARG A 201 39.86 -36.66 19.50
CA ARG A 201 39.80 -37.89 18.66
C ARG A 201 38.50 -38.51 18.08
N PRO A 202 38.61 -39.27 16.95
CA PRO A 202 37.48 -39.72 16.11
C PRO A 202 37.11 -41.21 16.22
N SER A 203 35.91 -41.56 15.74
CA SER A 203 35.50 -42.90 15.30
C SER A 203 34.36 -42.76 14.28
N SER A 204 33.99 -43.71 13.42
CA SER A 204 34.67 -44.77 12.66
C SER A 204 33.67 -45.18 11.56
N ALA A 205 34.17 -45.72 10.44
CA ALA A 205 33.42 -46.01 9.21
C ALA A 205 32.26 -47.01 9.35
N ALA A 206 31.28 -46.88 8.43
CA ALA A 206 30.55 -48.01 7.85
C ALA A 206 30.02 -47.66 6.45
N THR A 207 30.52 -48.36 5.42
CA THR A 207 29.93 -48.48 4.07
C THR A 207 28.75 -49.48 4.12
N PRO A 208 27.74 -49.42 3.22
CA PRO A 208 27.86 -50.20 1.97
C PRO A 208 27.08 -49.69 0.73
N ALA A 209 27.57 -50.15 -0.42
CA ALA A 209 26.86 -50.63 -1.62
C ALA A 209 26.17 -49.67 -2.64
N ARG A 210 26.66 -49.77 -3.89
CA ARG A 210 26.00 -49.37 -5.16
C ARG A 210 24.76 -50.23 -5.46
N PRO A 211 23.77 -49.68 -6.20
CA PRO A 211 23.61 -50.02 -7.63
C PRO A 211 23.30 -48.76 -8.46
N GLY A 212 23.75 -48.58 -9.70
CA GLY A 212 23.32 -49.31 -10.89
C GLY A 212 22.84 -48.27 -11.91
N ASN A 213 23.58 -48.12 -13.01
CA ASN A 213 23.33 -47.19 -14.11
C ASN A 213 21.94 -47.37 -14.73
N ARG A 214 21.21 -46.26 -14.93
CA ARG A 214 20.27 -46.14 -16.04
C ARG A 214 20.30 -44.71 -16.60
N ALA A 215 20.88 -44.58 -17.78
CA ALA A 215 20.92 -43.37 -18.57
C ALA A 215 19.52 -43.06 -19.12
N VAL A 216 19.07 -41.81 -18.97
CA VAL A 216 18.12 -41.17 -19.89
C VAL A 216 18.72 -39.83 -20.26
N LYS A 217 19.01 -39.66 -21.55
CA LYS A 217 19.59 -38.46 -22.17
C LYS A 217 18.50 -37.43 -22.45
N GLY A 218 18.76 -36.17 -22.07
CA GLY A 218 18.35 -34.96 -22.80
C GLY A 218 17.59 -33.87 -22.01
N PRO A 219 17.74 -32.56 -22.32
CA PRO A 219 18.75 -31.90 -23.15
C PRO A 219 19.77 -31.10 -22.33
N ALA A 220 21.04 -31.29 -22.71
CA ALA A 220 22.20 -30.57 -22.24
C ALA A 220 22.32 -29.22 -22.99
N THR A 221 21.55 -28.22 -22.58
CA THR A 221 21.67 -26.85 -23.11
C THR A 221 21.68 -25.75 -22.05
N MET A 222 21.50 -26.05 -20.77
CA MET A 222 21.65 -25.06 -19.66
C MET A 222 22.85 -25.32 -18.73
N ALA A 223 23.69 -26.31 -19.04
CA ALA A 223 24.84 -26.66 -18.21
C ALA A 223 26.13 -25.92 -18.63
N ARG A 224 26.15 -25.23 -19.77
CA ARG A 224 27.35 -24.50 -20.25
C ARG A 224 27.41 -23.03 -19.82
N ASP A 225 26.30 -22.42 -19.40
CA ASP A 225 26.27 -21.00 -19.02
C ASP A 225 26.58 -20.75 -17.53
N ALA A 226 26.69 -21.80 -16.71
CA ALA A 226 27.03 -21.67 -15.29
C ALA A 226 28.53 -21.48 -15.03
N GLU A 227 29.40 -21.74 -16.03
CA GLU A 227 30.86 -21.65 -15.86
C GLU A 227 31.44 -20.27 -16.24
N THR A 228 30.72 -19.41 -16.96
CA THR A 228 31.24 -18.12 -17.46
C THR A 228 31.17 -16.95 -16.47
N HIS A 229 30.45 -17.10 -15.35
CA HIS A 229 30.27 -16.04 -14.33
C HIS A 229 30.94 -16.37 -12.99
N ALA A 230 31.78 -17.41 -12.96
CA ALA A 230 32.24 -18.09 -11.74
C ALA A 230 33.28 -17.36 -10.87
N ASP A 231 33.71 -16.13 -11.22
CA ASP A 231 34.72 -15.38 -10.46
C ASP A 231 34.40 -13.88 -10.30
N ILE A 232 33.13 -13.47 -10.43
CA ILE A 232 32.73 -12.08 -10.15
C ILE A 232 32.94 -11.77 -8.65
N PRO A 233 33.73 -10.74 -8.29
CA PRO A 233 33.96 -10.37 -6.89
C PRO A 233 32.66 -9.93 -6.21
N PHE A 234 32.46 -10.35 -4.96
CA PHE A 234 31.22 -10.06 -4.23
C PHE A 234 31.43 -10.00 -2.72
N GLY A 235 30.80 -9.03 -2.08
CA GLY A 235 30.85 -8.83 -0.63
C GLY A 235 32.14 -8.14 -0.17
N PRO A 236 32.28 -7.91 1.15
CA PRO A 236 33.40 -7.16 1.71
C PRO A 236 34.78 -7.77 1.41
N GLU A 237 34.83 -9.10 1.30
CA GLU A 237 36.05 -9.87 1.04
C GLU A 237 36.32 -10.11 -0.46
N ASP A 238 35.48 -9.55 -1.34
CA ASP A 238 35.54 -9.79 -2.79
C ASP A 238 35.52 -11.29 -3.18
N THR A 239 35.02 -12.14 -2.28
CA THR A 239 34.93 -13.58 -2.51
C THR A 239 33.82 -13.86 -3.52
N PRO A 240 34.07 -14.60 -4.61
CA PRO A 240 33.04 -14.83 -5.62
C PRO A 240 31.77 -15.43 -5.01
N TRP A 241 30.61 -14.88 -5.37
CA TRP A 241 29.33 -15.15 -4.69
C TRP A 241 29.06 -16.65 -4.46
N GLN A 242 29.26 -17.47 -5.49
CA GLN A 242 29.11 -18.94 -5.44
C GLN A 242 30.05 -19.63 -4.44
N LYS A 243 31.22 -19.05 -4.15
CA LYS A 243 32.22 -19.59 -3.20
C LYS A 243 31.92 -19.22 -1.75
N THR A 244 30.97 -18.32 -1.49
CA THR A 244 30.56 -17.93 -0.13
C THR A 244 29.58 -18.91 0.52
N PHE A 245 29.01 -19.87 -0.23
CA PHE A 245 28.01 -20.80 0.31
C PHE A 245 28.61 -21.78 1.31
N SER A 246 27.96 -21.93 2.47
CA SER A 246 28.23 -23.05 3.37
C SER A 246 27.62 -24.35 2.84
N GLY A 247 28.18 -25.51 3.23
CA GLY A 247 27.76 -26.83 2.73
C GLY A 247 26.28 -27.18 2.99
N LEU A 248 25.61 -26.54 3.95
CA LEU A 248 24.17 -26.68 4.22
C LEU A 248 23.27 -26.04 3.14
N ARG A 249 23.84 -25.22 2.26
CA ARG A 249 23.11 -24.35 1.31
C ARG A 249 23.39 -24.69 -0.15
N VAL A 250 23.85 -25.92 -0.40
CA VAL A 250 24.07 -26.48 -1.73
C VAL A 250 23.12 -27.67 -1.92
N GLY A 251 22.08 -27.49 -2.73
CA GLY A 251 21.10 -28.54 -3.07
C GLY A 251 21.50 -29.23 -4.37
N GLY A 252 21.80 -30.54 -4.33
CA GLY A 252 22.16 -31.30 -5.54
C GLY A 252 23.44 -30.82 -6.23
N GLY A 253 24.39 -30.25 -5.48
CA GLY A 253 25.64 -29.71 -6.00
C GLY A 253 25.54 -28.28 -6.56
N ARG A 254 24.38 -27.61 -6.42
CA ARG A 254 24.17 -26.21 -6.85
C ARG A 254 23.81 -25.31 -5.67
N PRO A 255 24.29 -24.05 -5.63
CA PRO A 255 23.87 -23.07 -4.63
C PRO A 255 22.35 -22.82 -4.66
N TYR A 256 21.74 -22.57 -3.51
CA TYR A 256 20.38 -22.00 -3.44
C TYR A 256 20.45 -20.50 -3.70
N GLY A 257 20.25 -20.10 -4.96
CA GLY A 257 20.24 -18.72 -5.43
C GLY A 257 20.99 -18.59 -6.76
N THR A 258 20.88 -17.43 -7.38
CA THR A 258 21.51 -17.16 -8.68
C THR A 258 22.70 -16.24 -8.47
N PRO A 259 23.90 -16.57 -8.98
CA PRO A 259 25.05 -15.66 -8.91
C PRO A 259 24.76 -14.37 -9.70
N PRO A 260 25.42 -13.25 -9.36
CA PRO A 260 25.35 -12.06 -10.19
C PRO A 260 25.82 -12.37 -11.61
N SER A 261 25.14 -11.82 -12.62
CA SER A 261 25.50 -11.98 -14.03
C SER A 261 26.63 -11.05 -14.48
N SER A 262 26.90 -9.99 -13.72
CA SER A 262 27.99 -9.02 -13.92
C SER A 262 28.38 -8.39 -12.59
N ASP A 263 29.53 -7.72 -12.54
CA ASP A 263 29.99 -7.02 -11.33
C ASP A 263 29.01 -5.89 -10.95
N PRO A 264 28.32 -5.97 -9.79
CA PRO A 264 27.41 -4.93 -9.35
C PRO A 264 28.05 -3.55 -9.20
N ARG A 265 29.38 -3.49 -8.97
CA ARG A 265 30.15 -2.25 -8.84
C ARG A 265 30.22 -1.46 -10.15
N ALA A 266 30.17 -2.17 -11.29
CA ALA A 266 30.15 -1.56 -12.61
C ALA A 266 28.73 -1.31 -13.14
N ALA A 267 27.74 -2.06 -12.64
CA ALA A 267 26.36 -1.99 -13.11
C ALA A 267 25.52 -0.90 -12.42
N TYR A 268 25.80 -0.61 -11.15
CA TYR A 268 25.02 0.36 -10.36
C TYR A 268 25.71 1.71 -10.24
N THR A 269 24.92 2.76 -10.03
CA THR A 269 25.45 4.10 -9.73
C THR A 269 26.18 4.06 -8.39
N GLY A 270 27.47 4.41 -8.41
CA GLY A 270 28.31 4.40 -7.22
C GLY A 270 28.02 5.58 -6.29
N VAL A 271 28.08 5.32 -4.98
CA VAL A 271 28.19 6.35 -3.94
C VAL A 271 29.62 6.27 -3.42
N PRO A 272 30.53 7.19 -3.77
CA PRO A 272 31.94 7.07 -3.43
C PRO A 272 32.22 6.87 -1.93
N GLU A 273 31.40 7.48 -1.08
CA GLU A 273 31.50 7.39 0.39
C GLU A 273 30.96 6.07 0.95
N VAL A 274 30.21 5.29 0.15
CA VAL A 274 29.66 3.98 0.53
C VAL A 274 30.01 2.96 -0.56
N PRO A 275 31.25 2.42 -0.55
CA PRO A 275 31.69 1.45 -1.55
C PRO A 275 30.76 0.24 -1.61
N HIS A 276 30.27 -0.09 -2.81
CA HIS A 276 29.24 -1.10 -3.00
C HIS A 276 29.60 -2.47 -2.40
N HIS A 277 30.87 -2.89 -2.46
CA HIS A 277 31.32 -4.17 -1.91
C HIS A 277 31.18 -4.26 -0.38
N LYS A 278 31.26 -3.13 0.34
CA LYS A 278 31.12 -3.08 1.81
C LYS A 278 29.70 -3.32 2.29
N VAL A 279 28.70 -2.97 1.47
CA VAL A 279 27.26 -3.12 1.81
C VAL A 279 26.59 -4.31 1.12
N GLN A 280 27.32 -5.04 0.27
CA GLN A 280 26.82 -6.26 -0.36
C GLN A 280 26.56 -7.33 0.69
N LEU A 281 25.40 -8.00 0.58
CA LEU A 281 24.99 -9.05 1.51
C LEU A 281 25.37 -10.43 0.95
N PRO A 282 26.50 -11.03 1.37
CA PRO A 282 26.83 -12.39 0.96
C PRO A 282 25.80 -13.38 1.54
N PRO A 283 25.63 -14.55 0.92
CA PRO A 283 24.84 -15.65 1.46
C PRO A 283 25.11 -15.96 2.94
N THR A 284 26.34 -15.80 3.42
CA THR A 284 26.71 -16.02 4.83
C THR A 284 26.16 -14.96 5.79
N GLY A 285 25.71 -13.82 5.29
CA GLY A 285 25.54 -12.60 6.07
C GLY A 285 26.88 -11.90 6.32
N LEU A 286 26.80 -10.67 6.84
CA LEU A 286 27.95 -9.92 7.33
C LEU A 286 28.28 -10.36 8.75
N ASP A 287 29.56 -10.44 9.09
CA ASP A 287 29.97 -10.52 10.48
C ASP A 287 29.83 -9.15 11.20
N ALA A 288 30.15 -9.12 12.49
CA ALA A 288 29.96 -7.93 13.31
C ALA A 288 30.88 -6.76 12.89
N GLU A 289 32.10 -7.04 12.43
CA GLU A 289 33.06 -6.02 12.01
C GLU A 289 32.65 -5.46 10.65
N GLN A 290 32.34 -6.34 9.70
CA GLN A 290 31.83 -5.97 8.38
C GLN A 290 30.53 -5.15 8.48
N TYR A 291 29.60 -5.55 9.35
CA TYR A 291 28.38 -4.80 9.59
C TYR A 291 28.68 -3.42 10.18
N THR A 292 29.55 -3.34 11.19
CA THR A 292 29.89 -2.06 11.86
C THR A 292 30.56 -1.10 10.88
N GLU A 293 31.45 -1.60 10.03
CA GLU A 293 32.09 -0.79 8.98
C GLU A 293 31.04 -0.29 7.96
N ALA A 294 30.20 -1.18 7.44
CA ALA A 294 29.18 -0.85 6.46
C ALA A 294 28.17 0.17 6.99
N GLU A 295 27.71 -0.02 8.22
CA GLU A 295 26.79 0.89 8.90
C GLU A 295 27.43 2.25 9.17
N ALA A 296 28.70 2.30 9.62
CA ALA A 296 29.41 3.55 9.86
C ALA A 296 29.62 4.37 8.57
N LEU A 297 29.96 3.70 7.46
CA LEU A 297 30.09 4.34 6.14
C LEU A 297 28.75 4.94 5.69
N PHE A 298 27.67 4.15 5.77
CA PHE A 298 26.34 4.61 5.37
C PHE A 298 25.83 5.74 6.27
N ARG A 299 25.97 5.62 7.59
CA ARG A 299 25.60 6.67 8.55
C ARG A 299 26.36 7.96 8.27
N SER A 300 27.68 7.90 8.07
CA SER A 300 28.49 9.08 7.75
C SER A 300 28.02 9.77 6.47
N HIS A 301 27.69 8.99 5.44
CA HIS A 301 27.14 9.51 4.18
C HIS A 301 25.79 10.20 4.40
N ILE A 302 24.85 9.55 5.10
CA ILE A 302 23.51 10.11 5.37
C ILE A 302 23.60 11.36 6.26
N ASP A 303 24.45 11.37 7.28
CA ASP A 303 24.67 12.54 8.14
C ASP A 303 25.23 13.72 7.34
N ALA A 304 26.15 13.45 6.41
CA ALA A 304 26.72 14.48 5.53
C ALA A 304 25.67 15.06 4.57
N GLN A 305 24.82 14.22 3.97
CA GLN A 305 23.73 14.68 3.12
C GLN A 305 22.68 15.47 3.92
N THR A 306 22.33 15.01 5.12
CA THR A 306 21.35 15.65 5.99
C THR A 306 21.76 17.06 6.38
N ARG A 307 23.04 17.30 6.69
CA ARG A 307 23.57 18.62 7.06
C ARG A 307 23.46 19.68 5.96
N ASN A 308 23.51 19.26 4.69
CA ASN A 308 23.52 20.15 3.54
C ASN A 308 22.19 20.15 2.77
N PHE A 309 21.24 19.31 3.18
CA PHE A 309 19.97 19.13 2.49
C PHE A 309 19.22 20.46 2.37
N ALA A 310 18.84 20.85 1.15
CA ALA A 310 18.13 22.11 0.92
C ALA A 310 17.20 22.09 -0.30
N GLY A 311 17.38 21.15 -1.23
CA GLY A 311 16.72 21.17 -2.54
C GLY A 311 15.39 20.44 -2.65
N TYR A 312 14.82 19.96 -1.55
CA TYR A 312 13.52 19.30 -1.52
C TYR A 312 12.70 19.82 -0.33
N GLN A 313 11.38 19.76 -0.47
CA GLN A 313 10.39 20.22 0.52
C GLN A 313 10.19 19.23 1.69
N VAL A 314 11.28 18.78 2.30
CA VAL A 314 11.30 17.81 3.40
C VAL A 314 12.10 18.38 4.56
N THR A 315 11.48 18.50 5.73
CA THR A 315 12.19 18.91 6.94
C THR A 315 13.16 17.80 7.38
N SER A 316 14.47 18.06 7.34
CA SER A 316 15.51 17.09 7.69
C SER A 316 16.00 17.19 9.15
N ALA A 317 15.74 18.32 9.83
CA ALA A 317 16.00 18.49 11.25
C ALA A 317 14.94 17.73 12.07
N LEU A 318 15.24 16.46 12.33
CA LEU A 318 14.40 15.55 13.10
C LEU A 318 15.01 15.34 14.48
N ASP A 319 14.16 15.35 15.51
CA ASP A 319 14.54 15.07 16.89
C ASP A 319 13.48 14.17 17.50
N TYR A 320 13.60 12.86 17.28
CA TYR A 320 12.64 11.85 17.77
C TYR A 320 13.31 10.69 18.51
N GLU A 321 14.63 10.55 18.40
CA GLU A 321 15.36 9.35 18.83
C GLU A 321 15.18 9.09 20.33
N GLU A 322 15.44 10.09 21.17
CA GLU A 322 15.34 9.95 22.62
C GLU A 322 13.90 9.70 23.10
N ARG A 323 12.92 10.33 22.45
CA ARG A 323 11.51 10.27 22.89
C ARG A 323 10.77 9.04 22.36
N LEU A 324 11.09 8.59 21.15
CA LEU A 324 10.31 7.57 20.44
C LEU A 324 11.11 6.29 20.14
N GLY A 325 12.42 6.26 20.39
CA GLY A 325 13.28 5.12 20.06
C GLY A 325 12.84 3.80 20.70
N HIS A 326 12.25 3.82 21.90
CA HIS A 326 11.77 2.59 22.56
C HIS A 326 10.59 1.92 21.84
N TYR A 327 9.86 2.64 20.98
CA TYR A 327 8.79 2.07 20.17
C TYR A 327 9.31 1.29 18.96
N LEU A 328 10.58 1.42 18.57
CA LEU A 328 11.16 0.66 17.45
C LEU A 328 11.14 -0.86 17.70
N ASN A 329 11.08 -1.28 18.97
CA ASN A 329 10.89 -2.67 19.39
C ASN A 329 9.40 -3.07 19.56
N ARG A 330 8.47 -2.35 18.92
CA ARG A 330 7.02 -2.60 18.96
C ARG A 330 6.44 -2.58 17.55
N HIS A 331 5.68 -3.62 17.20
CA HIS A 331 5.06 -3.72 15.88
C HIS A 331 3.67 -3.05 15.88
N LEU A 332 3.64 -1.73 15.81
CA LEU A 332 2.39 -0.97 15.78
C LEU A 332 1.70 -1.10 14.41
N ASN A 333 0.43 -1.51 14.40
CA ASN A 333 -0.35 -1.65 13.16
C ASN A 333 -1.78 -1.12 13.33
N ASN A 334 -2.13 -0.07 12.58
CA ASN A 334 -3.44 0.58 12.65
C ASN A 334 -4.48 -0.03 11.69
N VAL A 335 -4.35 -1.32 11.34
CA VAL A 335 -5.23 -2.03 10.41
C VAL A 335 -6.73 -1.68 10.55
N GLY A 336 -7.36 -1.40 9.40
CA GLY A 336 -8.77 -1.01 9.28
C GLY A 336 -9.08 0.44 9.65
N ASP A 337 -10.37 0.77 9.62
CA ASP A 337 -10.91 2.13 9.85
C ASP A 337 -10.41 2.76 11.18
N PRO A 338 -9.94 4.03 11.19
CA PRO A 338 -9.41 4.69 12.40
C PRO A 338 -10.42 4.83 13.55
N TYR A 339 -11.72 4.81 13.24
CA TYR A 339 -12.82 5.03 14.18
C TYR A 339 -13.43 3.73 14.68
N GLN A 340 -12.90 2.57 14.25
CA GLN A 340 -13.34 1.26 14.69
C GLN A 340 -12.22 0.49 15.41
N SER A 341 -12.60 -0.17 16.51
CA SER A 341 -11.72 -1.10 17.21
C SER A 341 -11.31 -2.24 16.29
N SER A 342 -10.04 -2.63 16.34
CA SER A 342 -9.50 -3.77 15.60
C SER A 342 -9.23 -4.93 16.56
N SER A 343 -9.24 -6.17 16.04
CA SER A 343 -8.73 -7.34 16.77
C SER A 343 -7.21 -7.25 17.03
N TYR A 344 -6.49 -6.42 16.28
CA TYR A 344 -5.08 -6.11 16.48
C TYR A 344 -4.91 -5.01 17.54
N THR A 345 -4.61 -5.39 18.78
CA THR A 345 -4.60 -4.46 19.93
C THR A 345 -3.34 -3.59 20.03
N LEU A 346 -2.24 -3.97 19.37
CA LEU A 346 -1.01 -3.17 19.31
C LEU A 346 -1.12 -2.09 18.21
N ASN A 347 -2.01 -1.13 18.43
CA ASN A 347 -2.25 -0.04 17.49
C ASN A 347 -2.22 1.31 18.21
N SER A 348 -2.07 2.38 17.43
CA SER A 348 -2.07 3.77 17.88
C SER A 348 -3.28 4.55 17.35
N LYS A 349 -4.40 3.88 17.02
CA LYS A 349 -5.59 4.54 16.45
C LYS A 349 -6.12 5.68 17.34
N VAL A 350 -5.87 5.62 18.65
CA VAL A 350 -6.19 6.71 19.59
C VAL A 350 -5.41 7.99 19.27
N LEU A 351 -4.11 7.88 18.98
CA LEU A 351 -3.27 9.00 18.57
C LEU A 351 -3.60 9.43 17.15
N GLU A 352 -3.91 8.46 16.28
CA GLU A 352 -4.36 8.73 14.92
C GLU A 352 -5.57 9.65 14.90
N ARG A 353 -6.60 9.37 15.71
CA ARG A 353 -7.79 10.23 15.79
C ARG A 353 -7.47 11.61 16.34
N ALA A 354 -6.57 11.74 17.32
CA ALA A 354 -6.15 13.04 17.82
C ALA A 354 -5.43 13.87 16.75
N VAL A 355 -4.57 13.25 15.93
CA VAL A 355 -3.94 13.91 14.77
C VAL A 355 -4.99 14.32 13.74
N LEU A 356 -5.96 13.45 13.45
CA LEU A 356 -7.02 13.74 12.49
C LEU A 356 -7.95 14.86 12.98
N ASP A 357 -8.30 14.90 14.27
CA ASP A 357 -9.09 15.97 14.87
C ASP A 357 -8.34 17.31 14.81
N TYR A 358 -7.03 17.31 15.04
CA TYR A 358 -6.19 18.51 14.90
C TYR A 358 -6.26 19.08 13.49
N PHE A 359 -6.05 18.25 12.46
CA PHE A 359 -6.11 18.71 11.07
C PHE A 359 -7.55 19.01 10.61
N ALA A 360 -8.55 18.31 11.14
CA ALA A 360 -9.95 18.62 10.87
C ALA A 360 -10.29 20.01 11.40
N SER A 361 -9.83 20.36 12.60
CA SER A 361 -9.95 21.71 13.14
C SER A 361 -9.17 22.73 12.31
N LEU A 362 -7.90 22.45 11.99
CA LEU A 362 -7.03 23.35 11.24
C LEU A 362 -7.55 23.66 9.82
N TRP A 363 -8.18 22.68 9.18
CA TRP A 363 -8.76 22.80 7.83
C TRP A 363 -10.26 23.09 7.85
N HIS A 364 -10.79 23.54 8.99
CA HIS A 364 -12.19 23.97 9.14
C HIS A 364 -13.23 22.89 8.74
N ALA A 365 -12.88 21.61 8.87
CA ALA A 365 -13.82 20.53 8.71
C ALA A 365 -14.76 20.45 9.93
N LYS A 366 -15.96 19.88 9.76
CA LYS A 366 -16.86 19.65 10.88
C LYS A 366 -16.37 18.45 11.70
N TRP A 367 -15.98 18.68 12.95
CA TRP A 367 -15.46 17.66 13.87
C TRP A 367 -16.26 17.65 15.20
N PRO A 368 -16.31 16.54 15.96
CA PRO A 368 -15.63 15.25 15.72
C PRO A 368 -16.27 14.43 14.58
N HIS A 369 -15.57 13.38 14.13
CA HIS A 369 -16.13 12.41 13.18
C HIS A 369 -17.42 11.79 13.75
N ASN A 370 -18.50 11.81 12.98
CA ASN A 370 -19.76 11.18 13.33
C ASN A 370 -20.34 10.43 12.12
N PRO A 371 -20.45 9.09 12.16
CA PRO A 371 -20.94 8.30 11.03
C PRO A 371 -22.39 8.62 10.62
N GLU A 372 -23.17 9.25 11.51
CA GLU A 372 -24.57 9.65 11.24
C GLU A 372 -24.68 11.08 10.68
N ASP A 373 -23.60 11.84 10.66
CA ASP A 373 -23.56 13.21 10.16
C ASP A 373 -22.75 13.28 8.86
N PRO A 374 -23.40 13.41 7.70
CA PRO A 374 -22.73 13.36 6.39
C PRO A 374 -21.72 14.49 6.20
N GLU A 375 -21.88 15.61 6.90
CA GLU A 375 -20.98 16.76 6.82
C GLU A 375 -19.79 16.66 7.77
N SER A 376 -19.84 15.75 8.76
CA SER A 376 -18.68 15.51 9.63
C SER A 376 -17.50 14.97 8.81
N TYR A 377 -16.29 15.24 9.26
CA TYR A 377 -15.10 14.77 8.55
C TYR A 377 -14.93 13.25 8.70
N TRP A 378 -14.32 12.63 7.69
CA TRP A 378 -13.69 11.32 7.80
C TRP A 378 -12.31 11.39 7.15
N GLY A 379 -11.32 10.77 7.78
CA GLY A 379 -9.96 10.71 7.25
C GLY A 379 -9.16 9.59 7.88
N TYR A 380 -7.92 9.43 7.42
CA TYR A 380 -6.98 8.47 7.99
C TYR A 380 -5.53 8.90 7.78
N VAL A 381 -4.63 8.41 8.64
CA VAL A 381 -3.17 8.63 8.49
C VAL A 381 -2.59 7.65 7.47
N LEU A 382 -1.87 8.22 6.50
CA LEU A 382 -1.29 7.53 5.35
C LEU A 382 -0.04 6.71 5.74
N THR A 383 0.15 5.59 5.05
CA THR A 383 1.30 4.68 5.21
C THR A 383 2.41 4.97 4.20
N MET A 384 2.07 5.58 3.08
CA MET A 384 3.01 6.20 2.14
C MET A 384 3.07 7.71 2.41
N GLY A 385 3.24 8.56 1.40
CA GLY A 385 2.97 10.00 1.50
C GLY A 385 1.64 10.38 0.86
N SER A 386 1.49 11.65 0.46
CA SER A 386 0.33 12.11 -0.34
C SER A 386 0.16 11.39 -1.68
N SER A 387 1.13 10.59 -2.15
CA SER A 387 0.87 9.66 -3.26
C SER A 387 -0.27 8.68 -2.95
N GLU A 388 -0.36 8.17 -1.72
CA GLU A 388 -1.51 7.36 -1.28
C GLU A 388 -2.77 8.21 -1.13
N GLY A 389 -2.65 9.42 -0.57
CA GLY A 389 -3.76 10.34 -0.39
C GLY A 389 -4.41 10.78 -1.70
N ASN A 390 -3.61 11.14 -2.70
CA ASN A 390 -4.07 11.49 -4.05
C ASN A 390 -4.71 10.27 -4.73
N LEU A 391 -4.09 9.09 -4.60
CA LEU A 391 -4.64 7.85 -5.17
C LEU A 391 -6.01 7.51 -4.54
N TYR A 392 -6.14 7.61 -3.22
CA TYR A 392 -7.42 7.40 -2.55
C TYR A 392 -8.43 8.49 -2.91
N GLY A 393 -8.01 9.76 -2.96
CA GLY A 393 -8.86 10.89 -3.33
C GLY A 393 -9.46 10.74 -4.73
N LEU A 394 -8.64 10.37 -5.72
CA LEU A 394 -9.08 10.11 -7.09
C LEU A 394 -9.91 8.82 -7.19
N TRP A 395 -9.59 7.78 -6.42
CA TRP A 395 -10.42 6.58 -6.38
C TRP A 395 -11.82 6.89 -5.84
N ASN A 396 -11.89 7.64 -4.74
CA ASN A 396 -13.14 8.08 -4.14
C ASN A 396 -13.94 8.92 -5.14
N ALA A 397 -13.30 9.91 -5.77
CA ALA A 397 -13.90 10.76 -6.78
C ALA A 397 -14.43 9.97 -7.99
N ARG A 398 -13.62 9.05 -8.56
CA ARG A 398 -14.03 8.20 -9.69
C ARG A 398 -15.27 7.41 -9.35
N ASP A 399 -15.28 6.73 -8.21
CA ASP A 399 -16.38 5.87 -7.81
C ASP A 399 -17.64 6.68 -7.47
N TYR A 400 -17.48 7.85 -6.83
CA TYR A 400 -18.56 8.81 -6.57
C TYR A 400 -19.20 9.32 -7.85
N LEU A 401 -18.39 9.80 -8.80
CA LEU A 401 -18.83 10.38 -10.07
C LEU A 401 -19.35 9.29 -11.05
N SER A 402 -18.86 8.07 -10.95
CA SER A 402 -19.37 6.92 -11.73
C SER A 402 -20.65 6.31 -11.14
N GLY A 403 -21.14 6.83 -10.01
CA GLY A 403 -22.42 6.43 -9.44
C GLY A 403 -22.39 5.10 -8.68
N LYS A 404 -21.24 4.71 -8.10
CA LYS A 404 -21.17 3.56 -7.19
C LYS A 404 -21.85 3.87 -5.85
N LEU A 405 -22.12 2.84 -5.05
CA LEU A 405 -22.81 2.99 -3.76
C LEU A 405 -21.97 3.75 -2.72
N LEU A 406 -22.61 4.70 -2.04
CA LEU A 406 -22.06 5.35 -0.84
C LEU A 406 -22.16 4.41 0.38
N ARG A 407 -21.28 4.62 1.37
CA ARG A 407 -21.19 3.84 2.60
C ARG A 407 -22.43 3.98 3.49
N THR A 408 -23.11 5.12 3.45
CA THR A 408 -24.34 5.40 4.22
C THR A 408 -25.47 4.40 3.95
N HIS A 409 -25.35 3.58 2.90
CA HIS A 409 -26.34 2.57 2.53
C HIS A 409 -26.02 1.20 3.14
N HIS A 410 -26.84 0.76 4.08
CA HIS A 410 -26.80 -0.62 4.60
C HIS A 410 -27.27 -1.62 3.52
N ARG A 411 -26.40 -2.56 3.12
CA ARG A 411 -26.80 -3.73 2.32
C ARG A 411 -27.83 -4.54 3.10
N LYS A 412 -29.09 -4.57 2.65
CA LYS A 412 -30.13 -5.45 3.20
C LYS A 412 -29.92 -6.88 2.68
N PRO A 413 -29.75 -7.90 3.54
CA PRO A 413 -29.63 -9.28 3.10
C PRO A 413 -30.85 -9.71 2.27
N GLY A 414 -30.63 -10.34 1.11
CA GLY A 414 -31.70 -10.91 0.27
C GLY A 414 -32.30 -9.98 -0.79
N LYS A 415 -31.88 -8.71 -0.90
CA LYS A 415 -32.30 -7.81 -2.00
C LYS A 415 -31.13 -7.62 -2.98
N VAL A 416 -31.38 -7.81 -4.28
CA VAL A 416 -30.39 -7.49 -5.33
C VAL A 416 -30.06 -6.00 -5.20
N THR A 417 -28.83 -5.69 -4.79
CA THR A 417 -28.35 -4.32 -4.64
C THR A 417 -27.35 -4.10 -5.77
N PHE A 418 -27.65 -3.19 -6.70
CA PHE A 418 -26.76 -2.88 -7.81
C PHE A 418 -25.52 -2.16 -7.28
N GLU A 419 -24.34 -2.54 -7.76
CA GLU A 419 -23.06 -1.96 -7.30
C GLU A 419 -22.77 -0.58 -7.93
N GLN A 420 -23.52 -0.22 -8.98
CA GLN A 420 -23.43 1.03 -9.72
C GLN A 420 -24.79 1.43 -10.28
N ALA A 421 -25.06 2.73 -10.37
CA ALA A 421 -26.24 3.26 -11.04
C ALA A 421 -26.29 2.83 -12.52
N LEU A 422 -27.45 2.33 -12.96
CA LEU A 422 -27.71 1.90 -14.35
C LEU A 422 -28.58 2.91 -15.12
N ARG A 423 -28.96 4.03 -14.50
CA ARG A 423 -29.85 5.06 -15.06
C ARG A 423 -29.46 6.46 -14.60
N GLY A 424 -29.64 7.44 -15.48
CA GLY A 424 -29.52 8.87 -15.21
C GLY A 424 -28.43 9.53 -16.05
N GLY A 425 -28.79 10.62 -16.72
CA GLY A 425 -27.90 11.42 -17.58
C GLY A 425 -27.55 10.73 -18.91
N GLY A 426 -27.09 11.52 -19.89
CA GLY A 426 -26.75 11.06 -21.24
C GLY A 426 -25.65 9.98 -21.29
N PRO A 427 -25.16 9.60 -22.47
CA PRO A 427 -24.20 8.50 -22.64
C PRO A 427 -22.91 8.63 -21.80
N HIS A 428 -22.59 9.84 -21.34
CA HIS A 428 -21.37 10.19 -20.62
C HIS A 428 -21.56 10.42 -19.11
N ALA A 429 -22.78 10.27 -18.57
CA ALA A 429 -23.14 10.69 -17.23
C ALA A 429 -22.41 9.98 -16.08
N PHE A 430 -21.76 8.86 -16.36
CA PHE A 430 -20.95 8.09 -15.40
C PHE A 430 -19.51 7.90 -15.86
N HIS A 431 -19.04 8.75 -16.79
CA HIS A 431 -17.69 8.73 -17.33
C HIS A 431 -16.96 10.03 -16.93
N PRO A 432 -16.37 10.07 -15.72
CA PRO A 432 -15.71 11.27 -15.23
C PRO A 432 -14.44 11.60 -16.03
N VAL A 433 -14.16 12.89 -16.21
CA VAL A 433 -12.97 13.40 -16.89
C VAL A 433 -12.10 14.18 -15.89
N ALA A 434 -10.80 13.87 -15.85
CA ALA A 434 -9.84 14.50 -14.95
C ALA A 434 -9.16 15.74 -15.56
N PHE A 435 -9.03 16.79 -14.74
CA PHE A 435 -8.37 18.06 -15.03
C PHE A 435 -7.39 18.41 -13.90
N PHE A 436 -6.18 18.79 -14.28
CA PHE A 436 -5.12 19.24 -13.38
C PHE A 436 -4.08 20.01 -14.20
N SER A 437 -3.29 20.88 -13.56
CA SER A 437 -2.36 21.75 -14.27
C SER A 437 -1.08 21.03 -14.69
N GLU A 438 -0.30 21.65 -15.59
CA GLU A 438 1.03 21.16 -15.99
C GLU A 438 2.05 21.16 -14.85
N ASP A 439 1.80 21.92 -13.77
CA ASP A 439 2.61 21.96 -12.55
C ASP A 439 2.23 20.87 -11.53
N THR A 440 1.26 20.01 -11.86
CA THR A 440 0.82 18.93 -10.99
C THR A 440 1.88 17.84 -10.83
N HIS A 441 2.02 17.36 -9.59
CA HIS A 441 2.98 16.31 -9.26
C HIS A 441 2.69 15.00 -10.02
N TYR A 442 3.74 14.30 -10.46
CA TYR A 442 3.63 13.04 -11.21
C TYR A 442 2.85 11.92 -10.48
N SER A 443 2.61 12.02 -9.16
CA SER A 443 1.76 11.05 -8.46
C SER A 443 0.33 11.05 -9.00
N LEU A 444 -0.19 12.19 -9.46
CA LEU A 444 -1.52 12.29 -10.07
C LEU A 444 -1.54 11.60 -11.42
N THR A 445 -0.53 11.81 -12.27
CA THR A 445 -0.43 11.12 -13.58
C THR A 445 -0.31 9.60 -13.41
N LYS A 446 0.38 9.13 -12.37
CA LYS A 446 0.39 7.71 -11.98
C LYS A 446 -0.98 7.25 -11.47
N ALA A 447 -1.67 8.06 -10.67
CA ALA A 447 -2.97 7.71 -10.09
C ALA A 447 -4.06 7.60 -11.15
N VAL A 448 -4.18 8.55 -12.08
CA VAL A 448 -5.16 8.48 -13.19
C VAL A 448 -4.92 7.24 -14.05
N ARG A 449 -3.65 6.88 -14.31
CA ARG A 449 -3.31 5.66 -15.03
C ARG A 449 -3.62 4.39 -14.24
N ALA A 450 -3.35 4.37 -12.94
CA ALA A 450 -3.61 3.20 -12.09
C ALA A 450 -5.10 2.95 -11.86
N LEU A 451 -5.90 4.02 -11.87
CA LEU A 451 -7.34 3.99 -11.64
C LEU A 451 -8.17 3.98 -12.92
N ASP A 452 -7.53 4.03 -14.09
CA ASP A 452 -8.19 4.09 -15.40
C ASP A 452 -9.19 5.26 -15.49
N ILE A 453 -8.72 6.45 -15.11
CA ILE A 453 -9.49 7.70 -15.21
C ILE A 453 -9.01 8.45 -16.45
N ASP A 454 -9.91 8.72 -17.37
CA ASP A 454 -9.60 9.51 -18.56
C ASP A 454 -9.30 10.97 -18.18
N THR A 455 -8.17 11.47 -18.66
CA THR A 455 -7.89 12.90 -18.65
C THR A 455 -8.58 13.57 -19.82
N PHE A 456 -8.81 14.88 -19.71
CA PHE A 456 -9.37 15.65 -20.82
C PHE A 456 -8.51 15.53 -22.10
N HIS A 457 -7.19 15.40 -21.96
CA HIS A 457 -6.28 15.18 -23.08
C HIS A 457 -6.52 13.84 -23.78
N THR A 458 -6.59 12.74 -23.01
CA THR A 458 -6.78 11.40 -23.57
C THR A 458 -8.11 11.32 -24.30
N LEU A 459 -9.18 11.78 -23.67
CA LEU A 459 -10.53 11.74 -24.24
C LEU A 459 -10.67 12.73 -25.40
N GLY A 460 -10.14 13.94 -25.27
CA GLY A 460 -10.08 14.95 -26.33
C GLY A 460 -9.36 14.42 -27.57
N SER A 461 -8.16 13.87 -27.40
CA SER A 461 -7.34 13.38 -28.51
C SER A 461 -7.93 12.16 -29.22
N THR A 462 -8.72 11.35 -28.52
CA THR A 462 -9.26 10.08 -29.06
C THR A 462 -10.68 10.24 -29.61
N CYS A 463 -11.55 10.98 -28.91
CA CYS A 463 -12.95 11.15 -29.28
C CYS A 463 -13.25 12.47 -29.98
N TYR A 464 -12.42 13.50 -29.79
CA TYR A 464 -12.66 14.86 -30.27
C TYR A 464 -11.40 15.51 -30.88
N PRO A 465 -10.65 14.82 -31.77
CA PRO A 465 -9.29 15.23 -32.15
C PRO A 465 -9.19 16.63 -32.78
N ASP A 466 -10.24 17.08 -33.47
CA ASP A 466 -10.29 18.38 -34.17
C ASP A 466 -11.02 19.47 -33.37
N GLU A 467 -11.56 19.15 -32.19
CA GLU A 467 -12.42 20.05 -31.40
C GLU A 467 -11.72 20.63 -30.16
N ASN A 468 -10.39 20.75 -30.16
CA ASN A 468 -9.66 21.41 -29.08
C ASN A 468 -10.19 22.85 -28.87
N PRO A 469 -10.86 23.16 -27.75
CA PRO A 469 -11.54 24.43 -27.56
C PRO A 469 -10.59 25.58 -27.24
N LEU A 470 -9.34 25.29 -26.84
CA LEU A 470 -8.32 26.30 -26.58
C LEU A 470 -7.65 26.79 -27.88
N ALA A 471 -7.53 25.90 -28.86
CA ALA A 471 -6.97 26.19 -30.18
C ALA A 471 -7.53 25.18 -31.20
N PRO A 472 -8.62 25.54 -31.92
CA PRO A 472 -9.25 24.64 -32.89
C PRO A 472 -8.28 24.17 -33.98
N GLY A 473 -8.30 22.86 -34.29
CA GLY A 473 -7.42 22.25 -35.28
C GLY A 473 -5.98 21.99 -34.83
N THR A 474 -5.62 22.26 -33.58
CA THR A 474 -4.32 21.87 -33.00
C THR A 474 -4.47 20.69 -32.03
N PRO A 475 -3.40 19.92 -31.76
CA PRO A 475 -3.43 18.88 -30.73
C PRO A 475 -3.87 19.42 -29.36
N TRP A 476 -4.62 18.60 -28.63
CA TRP A 476 -5.02 18.90 -27.25
C TRP A 476 -3.80 19.05 -26.34
N PRO A 477 -3.77 20.04 -25.42
CA PRO A 477 -2.74 20.08 -24.41
C PRO A 477 -2.85 18.86 -23.50
N ARG A 478 -1.72 18.42 -22.92
CA ARG A 478 -1.67 17.22 -22.07
C ARG A 478 -2.25 17.46 -20.68
N GLU A 479 -1.98 18.64 -20.15
CA GLU A 479 -2.46 19.14 -18.86
C GLU A 479 -3.04 20.54 -19.04
N VAL A 480 -3.79 21.04 -18.05
CA VAL A 480 -4.32 22.40 -18.09
C VAL A 480 -3.14 23.38 -18.00
N PRO A 481 -3.04 24.38 -18.87
CA PRO A 481 -1.93 25.34 -18.79
C PRO A 481 -1.88 26.07 -17.45
N SER A 482 -0.67 26.42 -17.01
CA SER A 482 -0.44 27.24 -15.82
C SER A 482 -0.03 28.65 -16.22
N GLY A 483 -0.28 29.62 -15.34
CA GLY A 483 0.32 30.95 -15.46
C GLY A 483 1.83 30.93 -15.16
N ASP A 484 2.50 32.07 -15.35
CA ASP A 484 3.95 32.23 -15.17
C ASP A 484 4.48 31.78 -13.79
N HIS A 485 3.63 31.86 -12.76
CA HIS A 485 3.96 31.49 -11.40
C HIS A 485 3.65 30.02 -11.06
N GLY A 486 3.03 29.27 -11.96
CA GLY A 486 2.74 27.84 -11.77
C GLY A 486 1.38 27.50 -11.17
N ALA A 487 0.52 28.50 -11.00
CA ALA A 487 -0.87 28.29 -10.64
C ALA A 487 -1.67 27.96 -11.91
N ILE A 488 -2.67 27.10 -11.79
CA ILE A 488 -3.57 26.71 -12.88
C ILE A 488 -4.22 27.95 -13.52
N ASP A 489 -4.25 28.00 -14.85
CA ASP A 489 -4.99 29.03 -15.57
C ASP A 489 -6.50 28.72 -15.49
N ILE A 490 -7.22 29.54 -14.72
CA ILE A 490 -8.64 29.34 -14.43
C ILE A 490 -9.49 29.56 -15.69
N ASP A 491 -9.12 30.48 -16.57
CA ASP A 491 -9.88 30.77 -17.80
C ASP A 491 -9.74 29.60 -18.77
N GLN A 492 -8.52 29.06 -18.93
CA GLN A 492 -8.31 27.88 -19.76
C GLN A 492 -8.94 26.62 -19.16
N LEU A 493 -8.89 26.45 -17.83
CA LEU A 493 -9.63 25.41 -17.14
C LEU A 493 -11.14 25.52 -17.42
N ALA A 494 -11.70 26.72 -17.33
CA ALA A 494 -13.12 26.97 -17.57
C ALA A 494 -13.55 26.55 -18.98
N VAL A 495 -12.75 26.89 -20.01
CA VAL A 495 -13.01 26.50 -21.40
C VAL A 495 -13.01 24.98 -21.56
N LEU A 496 -12.00 24.30 -21.01
CA LEU A 496 -11.89 22.83 -21.05
C LEU A 496 -13.03 22.14 -20.29
N VAL A 497 -13.31 22.58 -19.06
CA VAL A 497 -14.38 22.01 -18.23
C VAL A 497 -15.75 22.19 -18.92
N ARG A 498 -16.02 23.39 -19.46
CA ARG A 498 -17.26 23.67 -20.21
C ARG A 498 -17.43 22.75 -21.41
N PHE A 499 -16.37 22.45 -22.13
CA PHE A 499 -16.40 21.54 -23.28
C PHE A 499 -16.91 20.13 -22.89
N PHE A 500 -16.37 19.52 -21.83
CA PHE A 500 -16.77 18.18 -21.40
C PHE A 500 -18.09 18.17 -20.62
N ALA A 501 -18.33 19.19 -19.79
CA ALA A 501 -19.59 19.35 -19.05
C ALA A 501 -20.79 19.50 -19.99
N SER A 502 -20.64 20.25 -21.09
CA SER A 502 -21.69 20.40 -22.13
C SER A 502 -22.08 19.10 -22.82
N ARG A 503 -21.21 18.09 -22.78
CA ARG A 503 -21.43 16.73 -23.29
C ARG A 503 -21.91 15.76 -22.20
N GLY A 504 -22.13 16.25 -20.98
CA GLY A 504 -22.67 15.47 -19.86
C GLY A 504 -21.64 14.63 -19.12
N HIS A 505 -20.34 14.87 -19.31
CA HIS A 505 -19.30 14.23 -18.51
C HIS A 505 -19.23 14.85 -17.11
N PRO A 506 -19.19 14.02 -16.04
CA PRO A 506 -18.80 14.49 -14.72
C PRO A 506 -17.34 14.99 -14.69
N VAL A 507 -17.05 15.95 -13.81
CA VAL A 507 -15.77 16.69 -13.80
C VAL A 507 -14.96 16.35 -12.54
N LEU A 508 -13.71 15.92 -12.69
CA LEU A 508 -12.78 15.74 -11.57
C LEU A 508 -11.65 16.75 -11.71
N VAL A 509 -11.49 17.67 -10.76
CA VAL A 509 -10.38 18.63 -10.74
C VAL A 509 -9.47 18.36 -9.55
N SER A 510 -8.17 18.25 -9.82
CA SER A 510 -7.13 18.21 -8.77
C SER A 510 -6.36 19.51 -8.78
N LEU A 511 -6.29 20.17 -7.62
CA LEU A 511 -5.66 21.48 -7.45
C LEU A 511 -4.43 21.37 -6.57
N ASN A 512 -3.35 22.00 -7.00
CA ASN A 512 -2.08 22.01 -6.30
C ASN A 512 -2.08 23.13 -5.27
N TYR A 513 -1.80 22.77 -4.02
CA TYR A 513 -1.66 23.75 -2.96
C TYR A 513 -0.26 23.67 -2.37
N GLY A 514 0.67 24.34 -3.06
CA GLY A 514 2.12 24.17 -2.94
C GLY A 514 2.67 23.20 -3.99
N SER A 515 2.66 23.60 -5.28
CA SER A 515 3.14 22.79 -6.40
C SER A 515 4.60 22.34 -6.24
N THR A 516 4.97 21.22 -6.86
CA THR A 516 6.21 20.52 -6.50
C THR A 516 7.47 21.30 -6.81
N PHE A 517 7.54 21.96 -7.97
CA PHE A 517 8.76 22.66 -8.41
C PHE A 517 8.72 24.16 -8.15
N LYS A 518 7.55 24.79 -8.36
CA LYS A 518 7.38 26.25 -8.21
C LYS A 518 6.82 26.66 -6.83
N GLY A 519 6.26 25.72 -6.07
CA GLY A 519 5.58 26.01 -4.80
C GLY A 519 4.37 26.93 -4.96
N ALA A 520 3.69 26.84 -6.10
CA ALA A 520 2.55 27.67 -6.43
C ALA A 520 1.29 27.22 -5.71
N TYR A 521 0.34 28.14 -5.55
CA TYR A 521 -0.97 27.87 -4.99
C TYR A 521 -2.03 28.11 -6.06
N ASP A 522 -2.78 27.07 -6.40
CA ASP A 522 -3.99 27.24 -7.20
C ASP A 522 -5.04 27.98 -6.35
N ASP A 523 -5.76 28.92 -6.94
CA ASP A 523 -6.85 29.62 -6.28
C ASP A 523 -8.08 28.71 -6.19
N VAL A 524 -8.13 27.93 -5.10
CA VAL A 524 -9.14 26.88 -4.90
C VAL A 524 -10.55 27.45 -4.84
N GLU A 525 -10.74 28.62 -4.25
CA GLU A 525 -12.05 29.25 -4.14
C GLU A 525 -12.55 29.72 -5.51
N ALA A 526 -11.69 30.39 -6.28
CA ALA A 526 -12.04 30.85 -7.62
C ALA A 526 -12.32 29.69 -8.59
N VAL A 527 -11.50 28.63 -8.53
CA VAL A 527 -11.75 27.40 -9.32
C VAL A 527 -13.05 26.73 -8.89
N ALA A 528 -13.31 26.60 -7.58
CA ALA A 528 -14.53 25.99 -7.07
C ALA A 528 -15.78 26.72 -7.56
N CYS A 529 -15.78 28.06 -7.48
CA CYS A 529 -16.86 28.89 -7.99
C CYS A 529 -17.08 28.67 -9.51
N THR A 530 -15.99 28.67 -10.27
CA THR A 530 -16.00 28.50 -11.74
C THR A 530 -16.53 27.13 -12.16
N VAL A 531 -16.00 26.05 -11.58
CA VAL A 531 -16.42 24.67 -11.89
C VAL A 531 -17.87 24.46 -11.51
N ARG A 532 -18.29 24.90 -10.32
CA ARG A 532 -19.70 24.81 -9.89
C ARG A 532 -20.63 25.56 -10.82
N SER A 533 -20.27 26.79 -11.22
CA SER A 533 -21.08 27.60 -12.15
C SER A 533 -21.26 26.89 -13.49
N ILE A 534 -20.17 26.38 -14.08
CA ILE A 534 -20.23 25.65 -15.35
C ILE A 534 -21.05 24.38 -15.20
N CYS A 535 -20.85 23.62 -14.12
CA CYS A 535 -21.63 22.41 -13.86
C CYS A 535 -23.13 22.70 -13.70
N ALA A 536 -23.50 23.82 -13.08
CA ALA A 536 -24.90 24.24 -12.95
C ALA A 536 -25.56 24.52 -14.32
N GLU A 537 -24.82 25.11 -15.27
CA GLU A 537 -25.31 25.34 -16.65
C GLU A 537 -25.76 24.04 -17.34
N TYR A 538 -25.20 22.89 -16.94
CA TYR A 538 -25.45 21.57 -17.54
C TYR A 538 -26.12 20.58 -16.58
N ASN A 539 -26.70 21.03 -15.46
CA ASN A 539 -27.34 20.19 -14.43
C ASN A 539 -26.42 19.13 -13.83
N LEU A 540 -25.13 19.47 -13.69
CA LEU A 540 -24.10 18.69 -13.02
C LEU A 540 -23.75 19.27 -11.63
N ASP A 541 -24.36 20.35 -11.20
CA ASP A 541 -24.22 20.88 -9.84
C ASP A 541 -24.93 20.00 -8.81
N ASN A 542 -26.13 19.50 -9.17
CA ASN A 542 -26.84 18.47 -8.42
C ASN A 542 -27.51 17.49 -9.38
N ARG A 543 -27.11 16.22 -9.33
CA ARG A 543 -27.64 15.13 -10.15
C ARG A 543 -28.16 13.99 -9.31
N ARG A 544 -29.21 13.32 -9.81
CA ARG A 544 -29.78 12.12 -9.21
C ARG A 544 -29.03 10.88 -9.68
N VAL A 545 -28.48 10.12 -8.73
CA VAL A 545 -27.80 8.84 -8.96
C VAL A 545 -28.65 7.71 -8.39
N TYR A 546 -29.30 6.95 -9.28
CA TYR A 546 -30.28 5.93 -8.92
C TYR A 546 -29.66 4.61 -8.45
N ARG A 547 -30.22 4.01 -7.39
CA ARG A 547 -29.70 2.80 -6.73
C ARG A 547 -30.29 1.48 -7.27
N GLY A 548 -31.11 1.50 -8.33
CA GLY A 548 -31.65 0.29 -8.96
C GLY A 548 -32.31 0.49 -10.33
N CYS A 549 -32.85 -0.60 -10.90
CA CYS A 549 -33.54 -0.58 -12.19
C CYS A 549 -35.03 -0.17 -12.04
N GLY A 550 -35.35 1.10 -12.34
CA GLY A 550 -36.73 1.60 -12.43
C GLY A 550 -36.86 3.09 -12.07
N GLU A 551 -37.90 3.76 -12.57
CA GLU A 551 -38.16 5.19 -12.29
C GLU A 551 -38.52 5.47 -10.83
N ASN A 552 -39.03 4.45 -10.11
CA ASN A 552 -39.37 4.49 -8.69
C ASN A 552 -38.23 4.01 -7.78
N SER A 553 -36.99 3.92 -8.27
CA SER A 553 -35.85 3.48 -7.45
C SER A 553 -35.29 4.63 -6.61
N ASP A 554 -34.88 4.31 -5.39
CA ASP A 554 -34.26 5.28 -4.47
C ASP A 554 -33.00 5.89 -5.11
N TYR A 555 -32.81 7.21 -5.03
CA TYR A 555 -31.65 7.91 -5.60
C TYR A 555 -30.87 8.70 -4.54
N ASP A 556 -29.59 8.93 -4.80
CA ASP A 556 -28.77 9.90 -4.07
C ASP A 556 -28.70 11.20 -4.87
N GLU A 557 -28.72 12.34 -4.19
CA GLU A 557 -28.35 13.63 -4.78
C GLU A 557 -26.84 13.82 -4.63
N ARG A 558 -26.17 14.08 -5.75
CA ARG A 558 -24.70 14.16 -5.83
C ARG A 558 -24.28 15.30 -6.72
N SER A 559 -23.15 15.91 -6.42
CA SER A 559 -22.46 16.73 -7.41
C SER A 559 -22.03 15.86 -8.60
N GLY A 560 -22.09 16.44 -9.78
CA GLY A 560 -21.49 15.95 -11.01
C GLY A 560 -20.03 16.39 -11.16
N TYR A 561 -19.43 16.95 -10.10
CA TYR A 561 -18.03 17.31 -10.05
C TYR A 561 -17.38 16.92 -8.73
N TRP A 562 -16.06 16.83 -8.71
CA TRP A 562 -15.25 16.58 -7.52
C TRP A 562 -14.02 17.47 -7.53
N LEU A 563 -13.79 18.20 -6.44
CA LEU A 563 -12.58 19.00 -6.23
C LEU A 563 -11.70 18.33 -5.19
N HIS A 564 -10.51 17.93 -5.61
CA HIS A 564 -9.47 17.39 -4.75
C HIS A 564 -8.35 18.42 -4.58
N VAL A 565 -7.92 18.67 -3.36
CA VAL A 565 -6.77 19.54 -3.06
C VAL A 565 -5.56 18.68 -2.71
N ASP A 566 -4.58 18.68 -3.60
CA ASP A 566 -3.23 18.17 -3.31
C ASP A 566 -2.45 19.22 -2.52
N GLY A 567 -2.70 19.22 -1.21
CA GLY A 567 -2.00 20.04 -0.23
C GLY A 567 -0.78 19.33 0.35
N ALA A 568 -0.14 18.41 -0.38
CA ALA A 568 0.95 17.58 0.15
C ALA A 568 1.97 18.38 0.96
N LEU A 569 2.31 19.59 0.49
CA LEU A 569 3.15 20.54 1.20
C LEU A 569 2.33 21.65 1.86
N GLY A 570 1.57 22.43 1.08
CA GLY A 570 0.97 23.69 1.54
C GLY A 570 -0.09 23.52 2.64
N ALA A 571 -0.81 22.40 2.68
CA ALA A 571 -1.80 22.17 3.74
C ALA A 571 -1.17 22.00 5.14
N GLY A 572 0.14 21.75 5.20
CA GLY A 572 0.89 21.64 6.45
C GLY A 572 1.27 22.98 7.08
N TYR A 573 1.29 24.08 6.31
CA TYR A 573 1.76 25.38 6.81
C TYR A 573 0.92 26.60 6.45
N ALA A 574 0.17 26.56 5.35
CA ALA A 574 -0.58 27.74 4.89
C ALA A 574 -1.60 28.25 5.91
N PRO A 575 -2.31 27.40 6.69
CA PRO A 575 -3.16 27.90 7.78
C PRO A 575 -2.39 28.73 8.81
N TYR A 576 -1.12 28.37 9.08
CA TYR A 576 -0.28 29.11 10.01
C TYR A 576 0.27 30.39 9.38
N LEU A 577 0.51 30.44 8.08
CA LEU A 577 0.80 31.70 7.37
C LEU A 577 -0.41 32.64 7.39
N GLU A 578 -1.63 32.11 7.28
CA GLU A 578 -2.86 32.90 7.44
C GLU A 578 -2.94 33.49 8.86
N MET A 579 -2.68 32.69 9.89
CA MET A 579 -2.59 33.18 11.28
C MET A 579 -1.47 34.21 11.47
N ALA A 580 -0.30 33.99 10.87
CA ALA A 580 0.83 34.90 10.92
C ALA A 580 0.53 36.25 10.24
N ARG A 581 -0.20 36.23 9.12
CA ARG A 581 -0.71 37.44 8.46
C ARG A 581 -1.64 38.21 9.39
N ASP A 582 -2.60 37.52 9.99
CA ASP A 582 -3.59 38.14 10.88
C ASP A 582 -2.93 38.71 12.16
N ALA A 583 -1.82 38.11 12.60
CA ALA A 583 -0.97 38.62 13.67
C ALA A 583 0.02 39.72 13.23
N GLY A 584 0.07 40.09 11.95
CA GLY A 584 0.96 41.12 11.40
C GLY A 584 2.43 40.72 11.25
N MET A 585 2.73 39.41 11.27
CA MET A 585 4.10 38.88 11.08
C MET A 585 4.50 38.81 9.60
N VAL A 586 3.53 38.62 8.71
CA VAL A 586 3.70 38.64 7.24
C VAL A 586 2.61 39.50 6.60
N GLU A 587 2.88 40.04 5.41
CA GLU A 587 1.94 40.91 4.71
C GLU A 587 0.84 40.13 3.97
N HIS A 588 1.18 38.95 3.47
CA HIS A 588 0.32 38.16 2.59
C HIS A 588 0.31 36.70 3.00
N ALA A 589 -0.81 36.03 2.74
CA ALA A 589 -0.97 34.60 2.91
C ALA A 589 -1.61 33.99 1.65
N PRO A 590 -1.36 32.70 1.36
CA PRO A 590 -2.02 31.96 0.29
C PRO A 590 -3.56 31.98 0.38
N PRO A 591 -4.29 31.76 -0.74
CA PRO A 591 -5.75 31.82 -0.80
C PRO A 591 -6.43 30.67 -0.03
N THR A 592 -7.68 30.84 0.39
CA THR A 592 -8.44 29.77 1.07
C THR A 592 -8.48 28.50 0.23
N PHE A 593 -8.29 27.33 0.85
CA PHE A 593 -8.19 26.04 0.15
C PHE A 593 -8.92 24.86 0.83
N ASP A 594 -9.45 25.09 2.02
CA ASP A 594 -9.88 24.03 2.93
C ASP A 594 -11.40 23.85 2.93
N PHE A 595 -11.95 23.16 3.95
CA PHE A 595 -13.37 22.84 4.00
C PHE A 595 -14.29 24.04 4.30
N ARG A 596 -13.75 25.26 4.50
CA ARG A 596 -14.53 26.52 4.40
C ARG A 596 -15.20 26.64 3.03
N ILE A 597 -14.55 26.11 1.99
CA ILE A 597 -15.11 26.02 0.65
C ILE A 597 -15.94 24.72 0.59
N SER A 598 -17.26 24.85 0.62
CA SER A 598 -18.18 23.70 0.60
C SER A 598 -17.98 22.76 -0.60
N ASP A 599 -17.45 23.28 -1.70
CA ASP A 599 -17.17 22.54 -2.93
C ASP A 599 -15.87 21.73 -2.90
N VAL A 600 -15.01 21.89 -1.89
CA VAL A 600 -13.85 21.01 -1.68
C VAL A 600 -14.34 19.67 -1.14
N HIS A 601 -14.06 18.59 -1.88
CA HIS A 601 -14.55 17.25 -1.55
C HIS A 601 -13.51 16.42 -0.79
N SER A 602 -12.22 16.59 -1.11
CA SER A 602 -11.15 15.89 -0.40
C SER A 602 -9.84 16.66 -0.44
N LEU A 603 -9.01 16.40 0.57
CA LEU A 603 -7.73 17.06 0.79
C LEU A 603 -6.69 16.06 1.28
N THR A 604 -5.43 16.23 0.87
CA THR A 604 -4.31 15.48 1.45
C THR A 604 -3.14 16.36 1.85
N MET A 605 -2.34 15.86 2.79
CA MET A 605 -1.11 16.48 3.27
C MET A 605 -0.06 15.40 3.55
N SER A 606 1.22 15.68 3.34
CA SER A 606 2.34 14.81 3.72
C SER A 606 2.96 15.26 5.04
N GLY A 607 3.03 14.36 6.02
CA GLY A 607 3.65 14.65 7.33
C GLY A 607 5.17 14.80 7.23
N HIS A 608 5.81 14.00 6.37
CA HIS A 608 7.25 14.06 6.13
C HIS A 608 7.74 15.33 5.43
N LYS A 609 6.84 16.21 4.97
CA LYS A 609 7.20 17.48 4.35
C LYS A 609 7.42 18.57 5.40
N TRP A 610 6.36 19.34 5.72
CA TRP A 610 6.45 20.46 6.66
C TRP A 610 6.88 20.04 8.07
N MET A 611 6.16 19.07 8.67
CA MET A 611 6.42 18.63 10.04
C MET A 611 7.78 17.93 10.17
N GLY A 612 8.13 17.12 9.17
CA GLY A 612 9.32 16.30 9.17
C GLY A 612 9.12 14.99 9.95
N THR A 613 9.14 13.88 9.22
CA THR A 613 9.07 12.53 9.78
C THR A 613 10.11 11.65 9.09
N PRO A 614 10.69 10.66 9.78
CA PRO A 614 11.81 9.84 9.25
C PRO A 614 11.43 8.93 8.07
N TRP A 615 10.15 8.79 7.78
CA TRP A 615 9.62 8.11 6.60
C TRP A 615 8.36 8.80 6.11
N ALA A 616 7.93 8.43 4.90
CA ALA A 616 6.70 8.95 4.32
C ALA A 616 5.48 8.60 5.17
N CYS A 617 4.72 9.63 5.52
CA CYS A 617 3.39 9.57 6.10
C CYS A 617 2.58 10.79 5.65
N GLY A 618 1.31 10.88 6.06
CA GLY A 618 0.44 12.01 5.77
C GLY A 618 -0.97 11.84 6.29
N VAL A 619 -1.87 12.72 5.86
CA VAL A 619 -3.30 12.69 6.15
C VAL A 619 -4.07 12.75 4.84
N PHE A 620 -5.13 11.94 4.75
CA PHE A 620 -6.21 12.13 3.79
C PHE A 620 -7.48 12.49 4.56
N MET A 621 -8.27 13.43 4.02
CA MET A 621 -9.53 13.86 4.63
C MET A 621 -10.60 14.13 3.57
N THR A 622 -11.84 13.79 3.90
CA THR A 622 -13.06 14.08 3.14
C THR A 622 -14.25 14.17 4.12
N ARG A 623 -15.48 14.28 3.63
CA ARG A 623 -16.70 14.25 4.45
C ARG A 623 -17.24 12.83 4.55
N THR A 624 -17.86 12.50 5.68
CA THR A 624 -18.44 11.18 5.98
C THR A 624 -19.46 10.76 4.92
N GLY A 625 -20.29 11.70 4.44
CA GLY A 625 -21.29 11.46 3.39
C GLY A 625 -20.70 11.12 2.01
N LEU A 626 -19.40 11.40 1.80
CA LEU A 626 -18.69 11.15 0.55
C LEU A 626 -17.90 9.83 0.55
N GLN A 627 -18.05 8.99 1.58
CA GLN A 627 -17.39 7.69 1.63
C GLN A 627 -18.07 6.68 0.70
N MET A 628 -17.28 5.96 -0.10
CA MET A 628 -17.78 4.82 -0.88
C MET A 628 -17.97 3.57 -0.02
N ALA A 629 -18.92 2.71 -0.43
CA ALA A 629 -19.07 1.40 0.16
C ALA A 629 -17.79 0.57 -0.05
N PRO A 630 -17.28 -0.11 0.99
CA PRO A 630 -16.03 -0.87 0.89
C PRO A 630 -16.20 -2.08 -0.05
N PRO A 631 -15.13 -2.49 -0.76
CA PRO A 631 -15.20 -3.58 -1.74
C PRO A 631 -15.53 -4.93 -1.10
N LYS A 632 -15.17 -5.14 0.18
CA LYS A 632 -15.50 -6.35 0.94
C LYS A 632 -15.48 -6.09 2.45
N SER A 633 -16.29 -6.83 3.20
CA SER A 633 -16.17 -6.91 4.66
C SER A 633 -15.10 -7.93 5.06
N SER A 634 -14.10 -7.50 5.83
CA SER A 634 -13.04 -8.36 6.36
C SER A 634 -13.29 -8.67 7.85
N GLU A 635 -13.91 -9.81 8.15
CA GLU A 635 -14.27 -10.17 9.54
C GLU A 635 -13.05 -10.37 10.46
N TYR A 636 -11.92 -10.84 9.92
CA TYR A 636 -10.76 -11.23 10.74
C TYR A 636 -9.99 -10.05 11.36
N ILE A 637 -10.10 -8.84 10.79
CA ILE A 637 -9.49 -7.62 11.35
C ILE A 637 -10.41 -6.92 12.37
N GLY A 638 -11.70 -7.28 12.42
CA GLY A 638 -12.67 -6.71 13.36
C GLY A 638 -13.05 -5.24 13.09
N ALA A 639 -12.60 -4.65 11.98
CA ALA A 639 -12.87 -3.28 11.56
C ALA A 639 -13.19 -3.23 10.06
N ALA A 640 -13.92 -2.20 9.62
CA ALA A 640 -14.21 -1.97 8.21
C ALA A 640 -12.93 -1.66 7.40
N ASP A 641 -12.90 -2.14 6.16
CA ASP A 641 -11.80 -1.93 5.21
C ASP A 641 -12.10 -0.70 4.33
N THR A 642 -11.92 0.47 4.91
CA THR A 642 -12.30 1.78 4.32
C THR A 642 -11.10 2.58 3.83
N THR A 643 -9.88 2.06 3.96
CA THR A 643 -8.62 2.74 3.65
C THR A 643 -7.94 2.14 2.43
N PHE A 644 -6.99 2.85 1.83
CA PHE A 644 -6.20 2.28 0.72
C PHE A 644 -5.32 1.12 1.21
N ALA A 645 -4.54 1.35 2.26
CA ALA A 645 -3.66 0.35 2.85
C ALA A 645 -4.44 -0.62 3.76
N GLY A 646 -4.05 -1.91 3.72
CA GLY A 646 -4.54 -2.93 4.65
C GLY A 646 -3.89 -2.82 6.03
N SER A 647 -2.67 -3.34 6.18
CA SER A 647 -1.82 -2.98 7.33
C SER A 647 -1.44 -1.51 7.21
N ARG A 648 -1.62 -0.74 8.28
CA ARG A 648 -1.35 0.70 8.30
C ARG A 648 -0.28 1.06 9.32
N ASN A 649 0.56 2.04 8.99
CA ASN A 649 1.68 2.45 9.83
C ASN A 649 1.19 3.12 11.13
N GLY A 650 1.19 2.37 12.23
CA GLY A 650 0.82 2.90 13.54
C GLY A 650 1.89 3.81 14.16
N PHE A 651 3.13 3.77 13.68
CA PHE A 651 4.18 4.65 14.17
C PHE A 651 4.04 6.06 13.60
N SER A 652 3.56 6.21 12.34
CA SER A 652 3.32 7.51 11.74
C SER A 652 2.36 8.39 12.56
N SER A 653 1.28 7.82 13.09
CA SER A 653 0.36 8.56 13.97
C SER A 653 1.03 9.03 15.25
N LEU A 654 1.96 8.24 15.80
CA LEU A 654 2.74 8.61 16.99
C LEU A 654 3.72 9.76 16.69
N LEU A 655 4.43 9.69 15.56
CA LEU A 655 5.35 10.76 15.11
C LEU A 655 4.64 12.09 14.90
N MET A 656 3.51 12.04 14.18
CA MET A 656 2.72 13.24 13.91
C MET A 656 2.14 13.81 15.21
N TRP A 657 1.63 12.95 16.09
CA TRP A 657 1.12 13.37 17.39
C TRP A 657 2.21 14.00 18.27
N ASP A 658 3.40 13.37 18.36
CA ASP A 658 4.53 13.90 19.14
C ASP A 658 4.94 15.28 18.64
N TYR A 659 5.06 15.47 17.32
CA TYR A 659 5.36 16.78 16.75
C TYR A 659 4.30 17.83 17.14
N LEU A 660 3.01 17.53 16.91
CA LEU A 660 1.92 18.49 17.17
C LEU A 660 1.76 18.80 18.66
N ALA A 661 2.08 17.85 19.55
CA ALA A 661 2.02 18.06 21.00
C ALA A 661 3.08 19.05 21.51
N HIS A 662 4.17 19.27 20.76
CA HIS A 662 5.28 20.14 21.15
C HIS A 662 5.33 21.47 20.39
N HIS A 663 4.39 21.71 19.47
CA HIS A 663 4.36 22.95 18.68
C HIS A 663 2.94 23.54 18.71
N SER A 664 2.78 24.64 19.42
CA SER A 664 1.52 25.40 19.46
C SER A 664 1.21 26.06 18.12
N TYR A 665 -0.01 26.59 17.95
CA TYR A 665 -0.34 27.40 16.77
C TYR A 665 0.55 28.64 16.66
N ASP A 666 0.92 29.25 17.78
CA ASP A 666 1.84 30.40 17.80
C ASP A 666 3.24 30.00 17.32
N ASP A 667 3.76 28.87 17.80
CA ASP A 667 5.07 28.34 17.35
C ASP A 667 5.07 28.04 15.85
N GLN A 668 3.96 27.48 15.35
CA GLN A 668 3.78 27.15 13.94
C GLN A 668 3.63 28.40 13.06
N ALA A 669 2.87 29.39 13.51
CA ALA A 669 2.72 30.67 12.81
C ALA A 669 4.05 31.42 12.72
N TRP A 670 4.80 31.46 13.83
CA TRP A 670 6.14 32.03 13.85
C TRP A 670 7.09 31.28 12.90
N LEU A 671 7.10 29.94 12.95
CA LEU A 671 7.93 29.12 12.06
C LEU A 671 7.59 29.36 10.58
N ALA A 672 6.28 29.44 10.26
CA ALA A 672 5.83 29.71 8.91
C ALA A 672 6.30 31.08 8.40
N ALA A 673 6.20 32.12 9.23
CA ALA A 673 6.69 33.47 8.93
C ALA A 673 8.22 33.49 8.73
N GLU A 674 8.98 32.81 9.59
CA GLU A 674 10.44 32.71 9.45
C GLU A 674 10.86 32.01 8.16
N CYS A 675 10.16 30.92 7.78
CA CYS A 675 10.41 30.24 6.51
C CYS A 675 10.06 31.13 5.31
N ASP A 676 8.97 31.90 5.36
CA ASP A 676 8.64 32.88 4.30
C ASP A 676 9.71 33.97 4.18
N GLY A 677 10.17 34.51 5.32
CA GLY A 677 11.26 35.48 5.38
C GLY A 677 12.59 34.92 4.86
N LEU A 678 12.90 33.66 5.15
CA LEU A 678 14.07 32.99 4.60
C LEU A 678 13.95 32.78 3.08
N ALA A 679 12.77 32.46 2.57
CA ALA A 679 12.52 32.38 1.12
C ALA A 679 12.70 33.72 0.42
N ALA A 680 12.25 34.82 1.03
CA ALA A 680 12.52 36.18 0.54
C ALA A 680 14.02 36.48 0.54
N TYR A 681 14.73 36.14 1.63
CA TYR A 681 16.17 36.33 1.75
C TYR A 681 16.95 35.55 0.67
N MET A 682 16.63 34.26 0.46
CA MET A 682 17.24 33.46 -0.60
C MET A 682 17.05 34.07 -1.99
N HIS A 683 15.84 34.57 -2.26
CA HIS A 683 15.52 35.23 -3.53
C HIS A 683 16.36 36.49 -3.75
N GLU A 684 16.46 37.34 -2.73
CA GLU A 684 17.30 38.55 -2.78
C GLU A 684 18.79 38.22 -2.97
N GLN A 685 19.34 37.27 -2.21
CA GLN A 685 20.74 36.90 -2.32
C GLN A 685 21.10 36.32 -3.69
N LEU A 686 20.21 35.53 -4.29
CA LEU A 686 20.41 35.00 -5.64
C LEU A 686 20.33 36.10 -6.72
N LEU A 687 19.46 37.12 -6.55
CA LEU A 687 19.41 38.27 -7.44
C LEU A 687 20.70 39.12 -7.34
N VAL A 688 21.17 39.39 -6.13
CA VAL A 688 22.45 40.08 -5.89
C VAL A 688 23.61 39.29 -6.52
N LEU A 689 23.62 37.96 -6.36
CA LEU A 689 24.63 37.11 -6.99
C LEU A 689 24.56 37.16 -8.52
N GLN A 690 23.36 37.19 -9.09
CA GLN A 690 23.16 37.31 -10.54
C GLN A 690 23.80 38.60 -11.08
N GLU A 691 23.60 39.73 -10.39
CA GLU A 691 24.22 41.01 -10.74
C GLU A 691 25.75 40.97 -10.60
N GLN A 692 26.27 40.40 -9.50
CA GLN A 692 27.71 40.28 -9.25
C GLN A 692 28.44 39.44 -10.30
N LEU A 693 27.81 38.36 -10.77
CA LEU A 693 28.40 37.47 -11.76
C LEU A 693 28.24 37.97 -13.21
N GLY A 694 27.35 38.95 -13.45
CA GLY A 694 27.04 39.43 -14.80
C GLY A 694 26.49 38.34 -15.74
N GLN A 695 25.89 37.28 -15.19
CA GLN A 695 25.32 36.16 -15.95
C GLN A 695 23.88 35.89 -15.51
N GLY A 696 23.02 35.44 -16.43
CA GLY A 696 21.64 35.05 -16.08
C GLY A 696 21.60 33.81 -15.19
N LEU A 697 21.10 33.97 -13.97
CA LEU A 697 20.76 32.88 -13.04
C LEU A 697 19.26 32.54 -13.09
N TRP A 698 18.45 33.34 -13.78
CA TRP A 698 17.01 33.10 -13.97
C TRP A 698 16.27 32.93 -12.65
N VAL A 699 16.60 33.76 -11.67
CA VAL A 699 16.06 33.66 -10.32
C VAL A 699 14.55 33.90 -10.35
N ALA A 700 13.77 32.98 -9.77
CA ALA A 700 12.32 33.09 -9.75
C ALA A 700 11.70 32.48 -8.49
N ARG A 701 10.88 33.28 -7.79
CA ARG A 701 10.06 32.87 -6.65
C ARG A 701 8.58 33.14 -6.96
N SER A 702 7.73 32.12 -6.85
CA SER A 702 6.28 32.32 -6.98
C SER A 702 5.73 33.05 -5.74
N PRO A 703 4.64 33.83 -5.84
CA PRO A 703 4.10 34.58 -4.70
C PRO A 703 3.90 33.68 -3.47
N GLN A 704 4.44 34.11 -2.32
CA GLN A 704 4.38 33.42 -1.01
C GLN A 704 4.95 31.98 -1.01
N SER A 705 5.61 31.56 -2.09
CA SER A 705 6.23 30.24 -2.19
C SER A 705 7.43 30.16 -1.26
N LEU A 706 7.58 29.03 -0.58
CA LEU A 706 8.77 28.72 0.21
C LEU A 706 9.94 28.24 -0.65
N THR A 707 9.79 28.20 -1.99
CA THR A 707 10.87 27.80 -2.89
C THR A 707 11.33 28.90 -3.82
N VAL A 708 12.64 28.91 -4.07
CA VAL A 708 13.31 29.82 -5.00
C VAL A 708 14.03 28.98 -6.05
N ARG A 709 13.70 29.23 -7.32
CA ARG A 709 14.31 28.56 -8.48
C ARG A 709 15.43 29.42 -9.04
N PHE A 710 16.48 28.78 -9.53
CA PHE A 710 17.59 29.43 -10.23
C PHE A 710 18.30 28.42 -11.14
N ARG A 711 19.23 28.89 -11.96
CA ARG A 711 20.01 28.09 -12.90
C ARG A 711 20.79 26.97 -12.20
N GLN A 712 20.79 25.78 -12.79
CA GLN A 712 21.53 24.64 -12.25
C GLN A 712 23.06 24.92 -12.18
N PRO A 713 23.70 24.77 -11.01
CA PRO A 713 25.15 24.82 -10.87
C PRO A 713 25.82 23.50 -11.29
N HIS A 714 27.13 23.37 -11.08
CA HIS A 714 27.86 22.13 -11.34
C HIS A 714 27.32 20.96 -10.51
N ALA A 715 27.45 19.74 -11.03
CA ALA A 715 26.87 18.52 -10.45
C ALA A 715 27.31 18.27 -9.00
N ASP A 716 28.51 18.72 -8.60
CA ASP A 716 29.01 18.56 -7.24
C ASP A 716 28.22 19.41 -6.23
N ILE A 717 27.85 20.63 -6.60
CA ILE A 717 27.00 21.51 -5.76
C ILE A 717 25.58 20.95 -5.71
N VAL A 718 25.05 20.52 -6.86
CA VAL A 718 23.73 19.86 -6.95
C VAL A 718 23.67 18.67 -6.01
N ARG A 719 24.68 17.78 -6.04
CA ARG A 719 24.76 16.61 -5.16
C ARG A 719 24.93 17.00 -3.70
N ARG A 720 25.80 17.97 -3.39
CA ARG A 720 26.09 18.40 -2.02
C ARG A 720 24.84 18.91 -1.30
N TYR A 721 24.04 19.74 -1.97
CA TYR A 721 22.85 20.35 -1.39
C TYR A 721 21.54 19.61 -1.71
N SER A 722 21.64 18.44 -2.36
CA SER A 722 20.49 17.68 -2.84
C SER A 722 19.51 18.54 -3.66
N LEU A 723 20.03 19.34 -4.59
CA LEU A 723 19.23 20.24 -5.42
C LEU A 723 18.39 19.45 -6.45
N SER A 724 17.07 19.48 -6.29
CA SER A 724 16.16 18.97 -7.31
C SER A 724 16.25 19.82 -8.58
N SER A 725 16.24 19.16 -9.75
CA SER A 725 16.48 19.80 -11.05
C SER A 725 15.34 19.56 -12.02
N GLU A 726 14.98 20.57 -12.80
CA GLU A 726 13.98 20.48 -13.87
C GLU A 726 14.42 21.27 -15.10
N THR A 727 14.25 20.69 -16.30
CA THR A 727 14.56 21.37 -17.56
C THR A 727 13.29 21.80 -18.25
N VAL A 728 13.19 23.10 -18.50
CA VAL A 728 12.09 23.72 -19.25
C VAL A 728 12.63 24.36 -20.53
N TYR A 729 11.80 24.45 -21.57
CA TYR A 729 12.17 25.10 -22.82
C TYR A 729 11.53 26.49 -22.87
N VAL A 730 12.36 27.54 -22.92
CA VAL A 730 11.92 28.93 -23.05
C VAL A 730 12.39 29.44 -24.40
N ASP A 731 11.47 29.83 -25.28
CA ASP A 731 11.74 30.25 -26.67
C ASP A 731 12.59 29.23 -27.44
N GLY A 732 12.29 27.93 -27.28
CA GLY A 732 13.04 26.83 -27.90
C GLY A 732 14.41 26.55 -27.28
N THR A 733 14.83 27.31 -26.25
CA THR A 733 16.11 27.11 -25.55
C THR A 733 15.89 26.34 -24.25
N ALA A 734 16.59 25.22 -24.09
CA ALA A 734 16.57 24.45 -22.85
C ALA A 734 17.22 25.26 -21.72
N ARG A 735 16.48 25.43 -20.62
CA ARG A 735 16.95 26.00 -19.36
C ARG A 735 16.76 24.97 -18.25
N THR A 736 17.86 24.56 -17.63
CA THR A 736 17.81 23.67 -16.48
C THR A 736 17.89 24.47 -15.20
N TYR A 737 16.83 24.37 -14.40
CA TYR A 737 16.67 25.01 -13.11
C TYR A 737 16.93 24.01 -11.99
N VAL A 738 17.34 24.53 -10.86
CA VAL A 738 17.26 23.91 -9.55
C VAL A 738 16.43 24.77 -8.62
N HIS A 739 16.07 24.25 -7.46
CA HIS A 739 15.43 25.06 -6.43
C HIS A 739 15.93 24.78 -5.01
N LEU A 740 15.75 25.75 -4.14
CA LEU A 740 15.90 25.65 -2.69
C LEU A 740 14.53 25.73 -2.03
N TYR A 741 14.35 25.04 -0.92
CA TYR A 741 13.15 25.14 -0.09
C TYR A 741 13.49 25.70 1.30
N ALA A 742 12.82 26.78 1.69
CA ALA A 742 12.85 27.33 3.04
C ALA A 742 12.04 26.44 3.97
N MET A 743 12.72 25.45 4.56
CA MET A 743 12.15 24.55 5.57
C MET A 743 12.86 24.81 6.90
N ARG A 744 12.27 24.33 8.01
CA ARG A 744 12.76 24.54 9.39
C ARG A 744 14.27 24.28 9.61
N HIS A 745 14.86 23.38 8.85
CA HIS A 745 16.27 23.00 9.00
C HIS A 745 17.25 23.92 8.27
N LEU A 746 16.78 24.68 7.27
CA LEU A 746 17.63 25.57 6.48
C LEU A 746 17.83 26.89 7.22
N THR A 747 19.07 27.32 7.37
CA THR A 747 19.42 28.56 8.08
C THR A 747 20.01 29.60 7.13
N ARG A 748 19.95 30.89 7.51
CA ARG A 748 20.61 31.97 6.75
C ARG A 748 22.10 31.69 6.51
N GLN A 749 22.80 31.18 7.52
CA GLN A 749 24.21 30.80 7.39
C GLN A 749 24.43 29.76 6.28
N ARG A 750 23.58 28.72 6.21
CA ARG A 750 23.70 27.70 5.15
C ARG A 750 23.41 28.27 3.76
N VAL A 751 22.46 29.20 3.66
CA VAL A 751 22.20 29.95 2.43
C VAL A 751 23.44 30.76 2.03
N ASP A 752 24.05 31.49 2.96
CA ASP A 752 25.24 32.32 2.69
C ASP A 752 26.44 31.48 2.25
N GLU A 753 26.63 30.30 2.84
CA GLU A 753 27.65 29.35 2.43
C GLU A 753 27.42 28.86 1.00
N LEU A 754 26.18 28.50 0.65
CA LEU A 754 25.82 28.12 -0.73
C LEU A 754 26.06 29.28 -1.70
N ILE A 755 25.65 30.51 -1.35
CA ILE A 755 25.91 31.71 -2.19
C ILE A 755 27.42 31.92 -2.38
N GLY A 756 28.22 31.70 -1.33
CA GLY A 756 29.68 31.74 -1.39
C GLY A 756 30.28 30.70 -2.34
N GLU A 757 29.72 29.49 -2.37
CA GLU A 757 30.10 28.43 -3.33
C GLU A 757 29.68 28.78 -4.76
N LEU A 758 28.44 29.27 -4.95
CA LEU A 758 27.91 29.67 -6.26
C LEU A 758 28.66 30.87 -6.86
N ARG A 759 29.32 31.69 -6.02
CA ARG A 759 30.17 32.80 -6.47
C ARG A 759 31.51 32.33 -7.05
N GLN A 760 31.98 31.12 -6.73
CA GLN A 760 33.30 30.67 -7.16
C GLN A 760 33.37 30.49 -8.69
N PRO A 761 34.51 30.80 -9.32
CA PRO A 761 34.72 30.49 -10.74
C PRO A 761 34.47 29.01 -11.02
N GLY A 762 33.68 28.71 -12.06
CA GLY A 762 33.33 27.33 -12.43
C GLY A 762 32.14 26.73 -11.69
N ALA A 763 31.47 27.48 -10.79
CA ALA A 763 30.27 27.01 -10.10
C ALA A 763 29.09 26.72 -11.06
N PHE A 764 29.07 27.34 -12.24
CA PHE A 764 28.07 27.11 -13.28
C PHE A 764 28.71 26.57 -14.56
N PRO A 765 28.03 25.68 -15.31
CA PRO A 765 28.49 25.27 -16.63
C PRO A 765 28.66 26.48 -17.57
N LEU A 766 29.71 26.48 -18.39
CA LEU A 766 29.90 27.48 -19.43
C LEU A 766 28.67 27.48 -20.37
N ALA A 767 28.21 28.66 -20.76
CA ALA A 767 27.12 28.78 -21.74
C ALA A 767 27.55 28.03 -23.01
N SER A 768 26.85 26.93 -23.35
CA SER A 768 27.18 26.15 -24.53
C SER A 768 26.98 27.02 -25.77
N SER A 769 28.04 27.25 -26.56
CA SER A 769 27.86 27.57 -27.98
C SER A 769 27.10 26.40 -28.58
N ALA A 770 25.88 26.64 -29.06
CA ALA A 770 25.06 25.62 -29.70
C ALA A 770 25.87 24.88 -30.77
N LYS A 771 26.27 23.63 -30.49
CA LYS A 771 26.75 22.73 -31.53
C LYS A 771 25.52 22.34 -32.34
N THR A 772 25.37 22.98 -33.49
CA THR A 772 24.51 22.52 -34.57
C THR A 772 24.93 21.10 -34.94
N THR A 773 24.22 20.10 -34.44
CA THR A 773 24.30 18.74 -34.98
C THR A 773 23.60 18.76 -36.34
N THR A 774 24.35 19.14 -37.38
CA THR A 774 23.96 18.86 -38.76
C THR A 774 23.89 17.35 -38.94
N GLY A 775 22.69 16.84 -39.18
CA GLY A 775 22.45 15.43 -39.51
C GLY A 775 23.22 15.03 -40.75
N GLY A 776 24.20 14.15 -40.58
CA GLY A 776 24.82 13.42 -41.67
C GLY A 776 23.89 12.30 -42.12
N GLY A 777 23.09 12.57 -43.16
CA GLY A 777 22.38 11.54 -43.90
C GLY A 777 23.37 10.68 -44.67
N ALA A 778 23.52 9.42 -44.27
CA ALA A 778 24.17 8.41 -45.08
C ALA A 778 23.13 7.70 -45.95
N SER A 779 23.04 8.12 -47.21
CA SER A 779 22.40 7.35 -48.28
C SER A 779 23.23 6.10 -48.57
N GLY A 780 22.67 4.92 -48.31
CA GLY A 780 23.25 3.63 -48.72
C GLY A 780 22.21 2.82 -49.49
N SER A 781 22.37 2.81 -50.82
CA SER A 781 21.57 2.05 -51.79
C SER A 781 21.60 0.54 -51.50
N THR A 782 20.44 -0.08 -51.39
CA THR A 782 20.28 -1.53 -51.55
C THR A 782 19.81 -1.84 -52.95
N ASP A 783 20.77 -2.22 -53.80
CA ASP A 783 20.48 -2.91 -55.05
C ASP A 783 20.60 -4.44 -54.85
N ARG A 784 19.83 -5.15 -55.65
CA ARG A 784 19.47 -6.57 -55.58
C ARG A 784 20.67 -7.53 -55.65
N THR A 785 20.56 -8.72 -55.01
CA THR A 785 20.42 -10.05 -55.67
C THR A 785 20.78 -11.22 -54.75
N GLY A 786 19.98 -12.29 -54.83
CA GLY A 786 20.44 -13.70 -54.75
C GLY A 786 20.11 -14.48 -53.47
N GLY A 787 19.19 -15.45 -53.58
CA GLY A 787 19.04 -16.56 -52.62
C GLY A 787 17.61 -16.94 -52.31
#